data_AF-A0A3Y2FCN6-F1
#
_entry.id   AF-A0A3Y2FCN6-F1
#
_cell.length_a   1.000
_cell.length_b   1.000
_cell.length_c   1.000
_cell.angle_alpha   90.00
_cell.angle_beta   90.00
_cell.angle_gamma   90.00
#
_symmetry.space_group_name_H-M   'P 1'
#
loop_
_entity.id
_entity.type
_entity.pdbx_description
1 polymer ?
#
loop_
_entity_poly.entity_id
_entity_poly.type
_entity_poly.pdbx_seq_one_letter_code
_entity_poly.pdbx_strand_id
1 'polypeptide(L)'
;MNGWRGKRGRWLWLAGAPLFIFLALWAADKLWPLPLNEVHPARVVVAHDGTPLWRFADAGGIWRYPVTIEEVSPRYLEALINYEDRWFWRHPGVNPFSVARAAWQDLTAGRVISGGSTLTMQVARLLDPHSRTFGGKIRQLWRALQLEWHLSKRDILTLYLNRAPFGGTLQGIGAASWAYFGKPPARLSYADAALLAVLPQAPSRLRPDRWPARAEAARNKVLDRMAAQGVWPAETVRESREEPVWLAPRQMPQLAPLFARMMLSKSQNDKIVTTLDAGLQRQLEDLARAWKGRLPARSSLAMIVVDHTDMSVRGWVGSVDLNDDSRFGHVDMVTAIRSPGSVLKPFVYGLALDDGLIHPASLLQDVPRRTGDYRPGNFDSGFHGPVSMSDALVRSLNLPAVQVLEAYGPKRFAAKLRNVGLPLYLPAGAAPNLSLILGGAGARLDEMAAAYSAFARHGKAAKLRLQPDDPLSERPLMSPGAAWIIRRIMADEAQPLPDNALPRIVPLAWKTGTSYGYRDAWAIGVNARYIIGIWTGRPDGTPVVGQFGFASAVPLLNQVNNLLLAHTGRLPEDPRPQTVSRGVICWPGGQTLPAGDSNCRRRLATWLLDDSQPPTLLLPEQEDINGIRFPVWLDDTGRRVAADCPQARAHTFIVWPRPLEPWLPPAERRSARLPAASDHCPPLQGSDAAPLMLSGVRDGAVIRQLPGQENVTLPVSTTGGKGRRWWFLNGEPVNGENNRLSLLLNIAGRYQLVVMDESGQVAAVNFELIR
;
A
#
# COMPACT_ATOMS: atom_id res chain seq x y z
N MET A 1 92.72 24.84 -25.35
CA MET A 1 92.19 24.40 -24.02
C MET A 1 92.22 25.63 -23.13
N ASN A 2 91.18 26.20 -22.52
CA ASN A 2 89.86 25.72 -22.13
C ASN A 2 88.88 26.91 -22.12
N GLY A 3 87.92 26.95 -23.04
CA GLY A 3 86.71 27.73 -22.90
C GLY A 3 85.57 26.79 -22.57
N TRP A 4 85.04 26.79 -21.33
CA TRP A 4 83.71 26.23 -20.99
C TRP A 4 83.38 26.29 -19.48
N ARG A 5 83.28 27.47 -18.84
CA ARG A 5 82.73 27.55 -17.46
C ARG A 5 81.73 28.66 -17.15
N GLY A 6 81.36 29.50 -18.11
CA GLY A 6 80.43 30.62 -17.88
C GLY A 6 78.93 30.37 -18.13
N LYS A 7 78.51 29.18 -18.62
CA LYS A 7 77.14 28.96 -19.11
C LYS A 7 76.31 27.87 -18.39
N ARG A 8 76.80 27.23 -17.32
CA ARG A 8 76.04 26.14 -16.63
C ARG A 8 75.05 26.63 -15.56
N GLY A 9 75.26 27.80 -14.95
CA GLY A 9 74.34 28.34 -13.93
C GLY A 9 72.99 28.83 -14.47
N ARG A 10 72.93 29.30 -15.72
CA ARG A 10 71.69 29.78 -16.36
C ARG A 10 70.74 28.65 -16.77
N TRP A 11 71.26 27.46 -17.07
CA TRP A 11 70.45 26.30 -17.47
C TRP A 11 69.76 25.60 -16.29
N LEU A 12 70.36 25.61 -15.10
CA LEU A 12 69.72 25.14 -13.87
C LEU A 12 68.54 26.02 -13.44
N TRP A 13 68.64 27.34 -13.63
CA TRP A 13 67.51 28.27 -13.41
C TRP A 13 66.41 28.11 -14.46
N LEU A 14 66.75 27.82 -15.72
CA LEU A 14 65.78 27.54 -16.79
C LEU A 14 65.03 26.20 -16.60
N ALA A 15 65.64 25.21 -15.94
CA ALA A 15 64.99 23.93 -15.61
C ALA A 15 64.27 23.95 -14.24
N GLY A 16 64.76 24.72 -13.27
CA GLY A 16 64.16 24.84 -11.94
C GLY A 16 62.94 25.76 -11.87
N ALA A 17 62.89 26.81 -12.70
CA ALA A 17 61.75 27.73 -12.77
C ALA A 17 60.40 27.04 -13.10
N PRO A 18 60.28 26.16 -14.11
CA PRO A 18 59.01 25.46 -14.36
C PRO A 18 58.61 24.51 -13.23
N LEU A 19 59.56 23.85 -12.58
CA LEU A 19 59.28 23.01 -11.40
C LEU A 19 58.79 23.84 -10.21
N PHE A 20 59.42 25.00 -9.97
CA PHE A 20 58.99 25.93 -8.91
C PHE A 20 57.60 26.51 -9.19
N ILE A 21 57.32 26.90 -10.44
CA ILE A 21 56.00 27.36 -10.87
C ILE A 21 54.97 26.24 -10.66
N PHE A 22 55.27 25.01 -11.09
CA PHE A 22 54.38 23.87 -10.89
C PHE A 22 54.10 23.61 -9.40
N LEU A 23 55.13 23.59 -8.56
CA LEU A 23 54.99 23.41 -7.11
C LEU A 23 54.20 24.55 -6.45
N ALA A 24 54.40 25.80 -6.90
CA ALA A 24 53.64 26.95 -6.41
C ALA A 24 52.16 26.87 -6.82
N LEU A 25 51.86 26.46 -8.06
CA LEU A 25 50.48 26.26 -8.54
C LEU A 25 49.80 25.08 -7.81
N TRP A 26 50.55 24.00 -7.55
CA TRP A 26 50.08 22.86 -6.77
C TRP A 26 49.82 23.22 -5.30
N ALA A 27 50.71 23.98 -4.66
CA ALA A 27 50.50 24.48 -3.31
C ALA A 27 49.30 25.44 -3.24
N ALA A 28 49.14 26.33 -4.23
CA ALA A 28 47.99 27.22 -4.33
C ALA A 28 46.67 26.43 -4.51
N ASP A 29 46.66 25.36 -5.29
CA ASP A 29 45.51 24.45 -5.43
C ASP A 29 45.10 23.82 -4.09
N LYS A 30 46.08 23.38 -3.28
CA LYS A 30 45.83 22.79 -1.95
C LYS A 30 45.39 23.82 -0.91
N LEU A 31 45.95 25.03 -0.94
CA LEU A 31 45.58 26.11 -0.03
C LEU A 31 44.18 26.68 -0.34
N TRP A 32 43.77 26.65 -1.60
CA TRP A 32 42.46 27.11 -2.06
C TRP A 32 41.72 26.00 -2.82
N PRO A 33 41.18 24.98 -2.13
CA PRO A 33 40.48 23.89 -2.79
C PRO A 33 39.23 24.35 -3.55
N LEU A 34 38.82 23.57 -4.55
CA LEU A 34 37.60 23.81 -5.33
C LEU A 34 36.35 23.56 -4.46
N PRO A 35 35.41 24.52 -4.37
CA PRO A 35 34.15 24.33 -3.64
C PRO A 35 33.15 23.54 -4.49
N LEU A 36 33.32 22.21 -4.58
CA LEU A 36 32.42 21.35 -5.36
C LEU A 36 31.23 20.81 -4.56
N ASN A 37 31.41 20.64 -3.25
CA ASN A 37 30.42 20.02 -2.36
C ASN A 37 29.53 21.07 -1.69
N GLU A 38 28.22 20.90 -1.79
CA GLU A 38 27.23 21.71 -1.08
C GLU A 38 26.77 20.97 0.19
N VAL A 39 26.65 21.68 1.31
CA VAL A 39 26.26 21.09 2.61
C VAL A 39 24.78 20.69 2.62
N HIS A 40 23.94 21.43 1.89
CA HIS A 40 22.50 21.16 1.75
C HIS A 40 22.09 21.34 0.28
N PRO A 41 22.33 20.35 -0.59
CA PRO A 41 21.99 20.45 -2.00
C PRO A 41 20.47 20.47 -2.19
N ALA A 42 20.03 21.12 -3.27
CA ALA A 42 18.65 21.00 -3.71
C ALA A 42 18.41 19.56 -4.21
N ARG A 43 17.28 18.97 -3.80
CA ARG A 43 16.95 17.57 -4.11
C ARG A 43 15.62 17.46 -4.83
N VAL A 44 15.47 16.45 -5.68
CA VAL A 44 14.24 16.18 -6.42
C VAL A 44 13.89 14.70 -6.35
N VAL A 45 12.60 14.43 -6.12
CA VAL A 45 12.03 13.09 -6.20
C VAL A 45 11.27 13.00 -7.51
N VAL A 46 11.60 12.01 -8.32
CA VAL A 46 11.01 11.81 -9.65
C VAL A 46 10.32 10.45 -9.74
N ALA A 47 9.30 10.38 -10.59
CA ALA A 47 8.65 9.14 -11.00
C ALA A 47 9.60 8.28 -11.85
N HIS A 48 9.15 7.07 -12.18
CA HIS A 48 9.95 6.11 -12.94
C HIS A 48 10.35 6.60 -14.35
N ASP A 49 9.57 7.52 -14.93
CA ASP A 49 9.81 8.15 -16.24
C ASP A 49 10.64 9.45 -16.15
N GLY A 50 11.10 9.82 -14.96
CA GLY A 50 11.83 11.05 -14.69
C GLY A 50 10.95 12.28 -14.49
N THR A 51 9.62 12.14 -14.49
CA THR A 51 8.70 13.25 -14.19
C THR A 51 8.85 13.68 -12.73
N PRO A 52 9.10 14.97 -12.43
CA PRO A 52 9.21 15.47 -11.06
C PRO A 52 7.90 15.26 -10.29
N LEU A 53 8.00 14.61 -9.14
CA LEU A 53 6.90 14.45 -8.20
C LEU A 53 6.93 15.58 -7.17
N TRP A 54 8.08 15.75 -6.54
CA TRP A 54 8.30 16.76 -5.51
C TRP A 54 9.75 17.24 -5.53
N ARG A 55 9.96 18.45 -5.01
CA ARG A 55 11.25 19.15 -5.00
C ARG A 55 11.54 19.73 -3.62
N PHE A 56 12.81 19.78 -3.26
CA PHE A 56 13.34 20.35 -2.03
C PHE A 56 14.41 21.36 -2.38
N ALA A 57 14.25 22.59 -1.89
CA ALA A 57 15.19 23.67 -2.20
C ALA A 57 16.46 23.51 -1.36
N ASP A 58 17.56 24.10 -1.85
CA ASP A 58 18.74 24.31 -1.02
C ASP A 58 18.47 25.40 0.04
N ALA A 59 19.46 25.64 0.91
CA ALA A 59 19.39 26.66 1.95
C ALA A 59 19.13 28.10 1.41
N GLY A 60 19.44 28.35 0.14
CA GLY A 60 19.19 29.62 -0.55
C GLY A 60 17.83 29.70 -1.25
N GLY A 61 16.97 28.69 -1.10
CA GLY A 61 15.68 28.63 -1.78
C GLY A 61 15.77 28.29 -3.27
N ILE A 62 16.92 27.79 -3.74
CA ILE A 62 17.15 27.44 -5.13
C ILE A 62 16.67 26.03 -5.42
N TRP A 63 16.07 25.86 -6.59
CA TRP A 63 15.66 24.55 -7.12
C TRP A 63 16.63 24.11 -8.20
N ARG A 64 17.17 22.90 -8.05
CA ARG A 64 17.99 22.22 -9.06
C ARG A 64 17.44 20.83 -9.32
N TYR A 65 17.31 20.46 -10.59
CA TYR A 65 16.94 19.11 -11.00
C TYR A 65 18.16 18.53 -11.72
N PRO A 66 18.97 17.72 -11.02
CA PRO A 66 20.22 17.21 -11.56
C PRO A 66 20.01 16.47 -12.87
N VAL A 67 20.85 16.78 -13.87
CA VAL A 67 20.89 16.10 -15.17
C VAL A 67 22.32 15.79 -15.58
N THR A 68 22.50 14.70 -16.31
CA THR A 68 23.74 14.43 -17.05
C THR A 68 23.68 14.99 -18.47
N ILE A 69 24.80 14.96 -19.20
CA ILE A 69 24.85 15.40 -20.61
C ILE A 69 23.89 14.57 -21.47
N GLU A 70 23.75 13.27 -21.18
CA GLU A 70 22.91 12.32 -21.93
C GLU A 70 21.41 12.57 -21.70
N GLU A 71 21.05 13.19 -20.58
CA GLU A 71 19.67 13.51 -20.23
C GLU A 71 19.20 14.84 -20.84
N VAL A 72 20.04 15.51 -21.63
CA VAL A 72 19.77 16.80 -22.25
C VAL A 72 19.75 16.68 -23.78
N SER A 73 18.82 17.39 -24.43
CA SER A 73 18.69 17.38 -25.89
C SER A 73 20.00 17.77 -26.57
N PRO A 74 20.47 17.01 -27.59
CA PRO A 74 21.64 17.38 -28.39
C PRO A 74 21.52 18.79 -28.98
N ARG A 75 20.31 19.19 -29.36
CA ARG A 75 19.99 20.53 -29.89
C ARG A 75 20.36 21.62 -28.88
N TYR A 76 20.06 21.40 -27.60
CA TYR A 76 20.43 22.35 -26.55
C TYR A 76 21.95 22.46 -26.39
N LEU A 77 22.66 21.32 -26.40
CA LEU A 77 24.12 21.30 -26.28
C LEU A 77 24.78 22.02 -27.48
N GLU A 78 24.29 21.77 -28.70
CA GLU A 78 24.73 22.45 -29.91
C GLU A 78 24.52 23.96 -29.82
N ALA A 79 23.32 24.40 -29.45
CA ALA A 79 23.00 25.82 -29.30
C ALA A 79 23.86 26.47 -28.22
N LEU A 80 23.96 25.86 -27.04
CA LEU A 80 24.74 26.39 -25.91
C LEU A 80 26.20 26.54 -26.29
N ILE A 81 26.83 25.48 -26.81
CA ILE A 81 28.26 25.48 -27.12
C ILE A 81 28.55 26.45 -28.28
N ASN A 82 27.81 26.42 -29.38
CA ASN A 82 28.10 27.28 -30.52
C ASN A 82 27.77 28.77 -30.27
N TYR A 83 26.82 29.04 -29.37
CA TYR A 83 26.45 30.40 -28.99
C TYR A 83 27.37 31.00 -27.93
N GLU A 84 27.63 30.29 -26.83
CA GLU A 84 28.44 30.76 -25.69
C GLU A 84 29.94 30.54 -25.90
N ASP A 85 30.35 29.35 -26.37
CA ASP A 85 31.77 28.94 -26.38
C ASP A 85 32.09 27.90 -27.47
N ARG A 86 32.17 28.36 -28.72
CA ARG A 86 32.36 27.50 -29.90
C ARG A 86 33.60 26.60 -29.84
N TRP A 87 34.62 26.98 -29.05
CA TRP A 87 35.89 26.26 -28.95
C TRP A 87 36.01 25.49 -27.64
N PHE A 88 34.90 25.30 -26.91
CA PHE A 88 34.84 24.73 -25.57
C PHE A 88 35.70 23.47 -25.40
N TRP A 89 35.62 22.54 -26.36
CA TRP A 89 36.34 21.27 -26.32
C TRP A 89 37.86 21.37 -26.54
N ARG A 90 38.37 22.51 -27.02
CA ARG A 90 39.76 22.66 -27.48
C ARG A 90 40.64 23.53 -26.57
N HIS A 91 40.06 24.46 -25.82
CA HIS A 91 40.84 25.37 -24.98
C HIS A 91 40.96 24.85 -23.53
N PRO A 92 42.03 25.17 -22.79
CA PRO A 92 42.20 24.80 -21.38
C PRO A 92 41.50 25.81 -20.47
N GLY A 93 40.17 25.88 -20.53
CA GLY A 93 39.34 26.76 -19.67
C GLY A 93 39.29 28.22 -20.06
N VAL A 94 40.38 28.81 -20.57
CA VAL A 94 40.41 30.18 -21.11
C VAL A 94 40.73 30.12 -22.60
N ASN A 95 40.00 30.87 -23.43
CA ASN A 95 40.27 30.97 -24.85
C ASN A 95 41.07 32.26 -25.16
N PRO A 96 42.37 32.16 -25.49
CA PRO A 96 43.22 33.33 -25.73
C PRO A 96 42.72 34.21 -26.89
N PHE A 97 42.18 33.59 -27.96
CA PHE A 97 41.63 34.32 -29.10
C PHE A 97 40.37 35.10 -28.73
N SER A 98 39.50 34.52 -27.90
CA SER A 98 38.30 35.22 -27.39
C SER A 98 38.65 36.40 -26.50
N VAL A 99 39.67 36.27 -25.65
CA VAL A 99 40.15 37.35 -24.77
C VAL A 99 40.81 38.47 -25.59
N ALA A 100 41.69 38.13 -26.53
CA ALA A 100 42.36 39.12 -27.39
C ALA A 100 41.38 39.89 -28.28
N ARG A 101 40.43 39.18 -28.91
CA ARG A 101 39.35 39.79 -29.70
C ARG A 101 38.48 40.72 -28.85
N ALA A 102 38.08 40.28 -27.66
CA ALA A 102 37.27 41.09 -26.77
C ALA A 102 38.01 42.35 -26.32
N ALA A 103 39.28 42.23 -25.93
CA ALA A 103 40.11 43.36 -25.55
C ALA A 103 40.27 44.38 -26.69
N TRP A 104 40.52 43.92 -27.92
CA TRP A 104 40.59 44.79 -29.10
C TRP A 104 39.28 45.52 -29.38
N GLN A 105 38.15 44.80 -29.34
CA GLN A 105 36.82 45.39 -29.57
C GLN A 105 36.44 46.42 -28.48
N ASP A 106 36.73 46.12 -27.22
CA ASP A 106 36.43 47.02 -26.11
C ASP A 106 37.31 48.29 -26.16
N LEU A 107 38.58 48.16 -26.57
CA LEU A 107 39.50 49.28 -26.77
C LEU A 107 39.06 50.18 -27.94
N THR A 108 38.69 49.59 -29.07
CA THR A 108 38.28 50.35 -30.27
C THR A 108 36.93 51.04 -30.12
N ALA A 109 36.05 50.55 -29.26
CA ALA A 109 34.69 51.09 -29.13
C ALA A 109 34.44 51.90 -27.85
N GLY A 110 35.42 52.02 -26.95
CA GLY A 110 35.31 52.80 -25.71
C GLY A 110 34.26 52.30 -24.71
N ARG A 111 33.68 51.11 -24.94
CA ARG A 111 32.69 50.45 -24.08
C ARG A 111 32.79 48.94 -24.27
N VAL A 112 32.35 48.17 -23.26
CA VAL A 112 32.36 46.71 -23.35
C VAL A 112 31.35 46.24 -24.40
N ILE A 113 31.84 45.72 -25.53
CA ILE A 113 31.02 45.26 -26.66
C ILE A 113 30.90 43.75 -26.69
N SER A 114 31.96 43.00 -26.34
CA SER A 114 31.92 41.54 -26.42
C SER A 114 32.43 40.83 -25.17
N GLY A 115 31.73 39.74 -24.81
CA GLY A 115 32.16 38.85 -23.73
C GLY A 115 33.31 37.94 -24.21
N GLY A 116 34.41 37.93 -23.47
CA GLY A 116 35.52 36.98 -23.65
C GLY A 116 35.45 35.75 -22.74
N SER A 117 34.37 35.58 -21.97
CA SER A 117 34.24 34.50 -20.97
C SER A 117 33.80 33.19 -21.59
N THR A 118 34.55 32.12 -21.33
CA THR A 118 34.25 30.73 -21.73
C THR A 118 33.22 30.08 -20.80
N LEU A 119 32.66 28.93 -21.19
CA LEU A 119 31.76 28.16 -20.32
C LEU A 119 32.45 27.77 -19.00
N THR A 120 33.72 27.36 -19.05
CA THR A 120 34.51 27.05 -17.84
C THR A 120 34.63 28.26 -16.91
N MET A 121 34.89 29.46 -17.45
CA MET A 121 34.91 30.68 -16.65
C MET A 121 33.53 31.00 -16.06
N GLN A 122 32.45 30.70 -16.78
CA GLN A 122 31.09 30.88 -16.24
C GLN A 122 30.83 29.91 -15.08
N VAL A 123 31.23 28.64 -15.19
CA VAL A 123 31.14 27.66 -14.09
C VAL A 123 31.96 28.10 -12.88
N ALA A 124 33.19 28.56 -13.09
CA ALA A 124 34.03 29.09 -12.02
C ALA A 124 33.33 30.20 -11.21
N ARG A 125 32.65 31.12 -11.90
CA ARG A 125 31.88 32.21 -11.27
C ARG A 125 30.63 31.71 -10.54
N LEU A 126 30.00 30.62 -11.01
CA LEU A 126 28.83 30.03 -10.37
C LEU A 126 29.20 29.29 -9.08
N LEU A 127 30.36 28.64 -9.05
CA LEU A 127 30.86 27.92 -7.87
C LEU A 127 31.50 28.84 -6.82
N ASP A 128 32.23 29.86 -7.27
CA ASP A 128 32.95 30.80 -6.40
C ASP A 128 32.55 32.25 -6.78
N PRO A 129 31.37 32.74 -6.36
CA PRO A 129 30.93 34.09 -6.68
C PRO A 129 31.92 35.15 -6.19
N HIS A 130 32.34 36.05 -7.08
CA HIS A 130 33.33 37.10 -6.80
C HIS A 130 32.92 38.45 -7.40
N SER A 131 33.54 39.54 -6.91
CA SER A 131 33.28 40.90 -7.37
C SER A 131 33.61 41.09 -8.86
N ARG A 132 32.90 42.01 -9.53
CA ARG A 132 33.15 42.41 -10.94
C ARG A 132 34.32 43.38 -11.09
N THR A 133 35.38 43.16 -10.32
CA THR A 133 36.63 43.95 -10.35
C THR A 133 37.70 43.22 -11.15
N PHE A 134 38.78 43.93 -11.52
CA PHE A 134 39.91 43.31 -12.22
C PHE A 134 40.49 42.12 -11.43
N GLY A 135 40.66 42.28 -10.11
CA GLY A 135 41.09 41.20 -9.22
C GLY A 135 40.13 40.01 -9.17
N GLY A 136 38.82 40.26 -9.21
CA GLY A 136 37.81 39.18 -9.31
C GLY A 136 37.90 38.42 -10.62
N LYS A 137 38.23 39.09 -11.73
CA LYS A 137 38.43 38.46 -13.05
C LYS A 137 39.69 37.56 -13.07
N ILE A 138 40.75 37.93 -12.35
CA ILE A 138 41.94 37.09 -12.17
C ILE A 138 41.58 35.84 -11.35
N ARG A 139 40.84 35.99 -10.25
CA ARG A 139 40.33 34.86 -9.45
C ARG A 139 39.47 33.92 -10.31
N GLN A 140 38.64 34.47 -11.19
CA GLN A 140 37.84 33.70 -12.15
C GLN A 140 38.72 32.87 -13.10
N LEU A 141 39.77 33.46 -13.66
CA LEU A 141 40.72 32.75 -14.53
C LEU A 141 41.42 31.62 -13.78
N TRP A 142 41.90 31.90 -12.55
CA TRP A 142 42.53 30.89 -11.71
C TRP A 142 41.60 29.70 -11.45
N ARG A 143 40.37 29.97 -11.00
CA ARG A 143 39.36 28.92 -10.77
C ARG A 143 38.99 28.16 -12.04
N ALA A 144 38.94 28.83 -13.20
CA ALA A 144 38.68 28.17 -14.47
C ALA A 144 39.79 27.19 -14.87
N LEU A 145 41.06 27.57 -14.68
CA LEU A 145 42.20 26.67 -14.90
C LEU A 145 42.21 25.52 -13.89
N GLN A 146 41.87 25.81 -12.63
CA GLN A 146 41.75 24.81 -11.58
C GLN A 146 40.66 23.77 -11.91
N LEU A 147 39.50 24.20 -12.43
CA LEU A 147 38.45 23.29 -12.88
C LEU A 147 38.94 22.35 -13.98
N GLU A 148 39.65 22.85 -14.99
CA GLU A 148 40.21 22.03 -16.09
C GLU A 148 41.32 21.08 -15.63
N TRP A 149 41.96 21.37 -14.50
CA TRP A 149 42.95 20.48 -13.91
C TRP A 149 42.28 19.29 -13.22
N HIS A 150 41.18 19.51 -12.50
CA HIS A 150 40.53 18.46 -11.69
C HIS A 150 39.39 17.73 -12.39
N LEU A 151 38.77 18.34 -13.40
CA LEU A 151 37.54 17.87 -14.01
C LEU A 151 37.67 17.73 -15.53
N SER A 152 36.98 16.74 -16.09
CA SER A 152 36.89 16.63 -17.54
C SER A 152 35.99 17.74 -18.11
N LYS A 153 36.13 18.03 -19.41
CA LYS A 153 35.21 18.94 -20.12
C LYS A 153 33.74 18.56 -19.96
N ARG A 154 33.47 17.25 -19.86
CA ARG A 154 32.13 16.71 -19.67
C ARG A 154 31.61 17.03 -18.26
N ASP A 155 32.44 16.93 -17.24
CA ASP A 155 32.08 17.29 -15.87
C ASP A 155 31.84 18.80 -15.75
N ILE A 156 32.70 19.63 -16.35
CA ILE A 156 32.55 21.10 -16.37
C ILE A 156 31.24 21.49 -17.05
N LEU A 157 30.93 20.89 -18.20
CA LEU A 157 29.66 21.11 -18.88
C LEU A 157 28.48 20.67 -18.01
N THR A 158 28.57 19.50 -17.37
CA THR A 158 27.54 19.00 -16.44
C THR A 158 27.31 19.96 -15.27
N LEU A 159 28.37 20.56 -14.71
CA LEU A 159 28.26 21.59 -13.67
C LEU A 159 27.51 22.82 -14.19
N TYR A 160 27.81 23.28 -15.41
CA TYR A 160 27.08 24.37 -16.04
C TYR A 160 25.60 24.04 -16.22
N LEU A 161 25.30 22.86 -16.78
CA LEU A 161 23.94 22.38 -17.03
C LEU A 161 23.09 22.35 -15.75
N ASN A 162 23.70 22.17 -14.59
CA ASN A 162 22.98 22.08 -13.31
C ASN A 162 22.99 23.36 -12.47
N ARG A 163 23.87 24.33 -12.76
CA ARG A 163 24.03 25.55 -11.95
C ARG A 163 23.73 26.85 -12.70
N ALA A 164 23.61 26.83 -14.03
CA ALA A 164 23.28 28.03 -14.80
C ALA A 164 21.93 28.63 -14.35
N PRO A 165 21.84 29.95 -14.12
CA PRO A 165 20.60 30.57 -13.65
C PRO A 165 19.60 30.73 -14.78
N PHE A 166 18.35 30.31 -14.57
CA PHE A 166 17.27 30.44 -15.56
C PHE A 166 16.14 31.39 -15.14
N GLY A 167 16.40 32.21 -14.11
CA GLY A 167 15.47 33.24 -13.63
C GLY A 167 14.72 32.83 -12.37
N GLY A 168 14.49 33.82 -11.49
CA GLY A 168 13.91 33.56 -10.17
C GLY A 168 14.78 32.61 -9.35
N THR A 169 14.18 31.56 -8.80
CA THR A 169 14.83 30.54 -7.97
C THR A 169 15.28 29.30 -8.76
N LEU A 170 15.26 29.35 -10.09
CA LEU A 170 15.58 28.19 -10.95
C LEU A 170 17.05 28.19 -11.36
N GLN A 171 17.76 27.10 -11.04
CA GLN A 171 19.10 26.82 -11.54
C GLN A 171 19.15 25.46 -12.24
N GLY A 172 19.87 25.43 -13.36
CA GLY A 172 20.04 24.27 -14.20
C GLY A 172 18.93 24.05 -15.23
N ILE A 173 19.31 23.44 -16.34
CA ILE A 173 18.46 23.20 -17.51
C ILE A 173 17.32 22.25 -17.19
N GLY A 174 17.54 21.27 -16.30
CA GLY A 174 16.51 20.34 -15.85
C GLY A 174 15.35 21.06 -15.16
N ALA A 175 15.66 21.92 -14.18
CA ALA A 175 14.64 22.69 -13.46
C ALA A 175 13.93 23.68 -14.39
N ALA A 176 14.68 24.33 -15.30
CA ALA A 176 14.14 25.27 -16.27
C ALA A 176 13.18 24.61 -17.27
N SER A 177 13.56 23.47 -17.84
CA SER A 177 12.74 22.74 -18.83
C SER A 177 11.39 22.33 -18.23
N TRP A 178 11.40 21.76 -17.02
CA TRP A 178 10.16 21.39 -16.35
C TRP A 178 9.33 22.60 -15.92
N ALA A 179 9.96 23.67 -15.42
CA ALA A 179 9.24 24.85 -14.93
C ALA A 179 8.63 25.71 -16.05
N TYR A 180 9.32 25.83 -17.19
CA TYR A 180 8.86 26.65 -18.31
C TYR A 180 8.02 25.85 -19.32
N PHE A 181 8.37 24.60 -19.58
CA PHE A 181 7.75 23.82 -20.68
C PHE A 181 7.04 22.55 -20.23
N GLY A 182 7.13 22.16 -18.95
CA GLY A 182 6.45 20.96 -18.43
C GLY A 182 6.94 19.65 -19.06
N LYS A 183 8.16 19.62 -19.61
CA LYS A 183 8.73 18.46 -20.31
C LYS A 183 10.20 18.23 -19.93
N PRO A 184 10.72 16.99 -20.09
CA PRO A 184 12.11 16.71 -19.77
C PRO A 184 13.07 17.42 -20.74
N PRO A 185 14.29 17.79 -20.28
CA PRO A 185 15.28 18.51 -21.09
C PRO A 185 15.78 17.71 -22.31
N ALA A 186 15.65 16.38 -22.30
CA ALA A 186 15.90 15.53 -23.46
C ALA A 186 14.93 15.79 -24.64
N ARG A 187 13.72 16.33 -24.36
CA ARG A 187 12.65 16.55 -25.36
C ARG A 187 12.51 18.01 -25.81
N LEU A 188 13.55 18.83 -25.66
CA LEU A 188 13.56 20.22 -26.11
C LEU A 188 13.53 20.32 -27.65
N SER A 189 12.63 21.15 -28.20
CA SER A 189 12.62 21.53 -29.61
C SER A 189 13.82 22.43 -29.94
N TYR A 190 14.03 22.74 -31.21
CA TYR A 190 15.04 23.72 -31.62
C TYR A 190 14.75 25.11 -31.04
N ALA A 191 13.48 25.52 -31.04
CA ALA A 191 13.05 26.78 -30.45
C ALA A 191 13.28 26.82 -28.93
N ASP A 192 12.93 25.73 -28.22
CA ASP A 192 13.17 25.63 -26.77
C ASP A 192 14.65 25.66 -26.42
N ALA A 193 15.45 24.89 -27.18
CA ALA A 193 16.90 24.79 -27.03
C ALA A 193 17.56 26.16 -27.21
N ALA A 194 17.18 26.89 -28.27
CA ALA A 194 17.67 28.23 -28.53
C ALA A 194 17.28 29.22 -27.42
N LEU A 195 16.03 29.16 -26.94
CA LEU A 195 15.56 30.03 -25.86
C LEU A 195 16.31 29.76 -24.55
N LEU A 196 16.44 28.50 -24.14
CA LEU A 196 17.15 28.15 -22.90
C LEU A 196 18.66 28.37 -23.02
N ALA A 197 19.27 28.33 -24.22
CA ALA A 197 20.70 28.60 -24.38
C ALA A 197 21.06 30.06 -24.07
N VAL A 198 20.21 31.02 -24.44
CA VAL A 198 20.47 32.47 -24.24
C VAL A 198 19.98 33.01 -22.90
N LEU A 199 18.98 32.36 -22.29
CA LEU A 199 18.35 32.84 -21.06
C LEU A 199 19.35 33.12 -19.91
N PRO A 200 20.38 32.27 -19.65
CA PRO A 200 21.34 32.49 -18.58
C PRO A 200 22.18 33.77 -18.68
N GLN A 201 22.27 34.40 -19.86
CA GLN A 201 23.00 35.67 -20.02
C GLN A 201 22.34 36.82 -19.24
N ALA A 202 21.00 36.83 -19.18
CA ALA A 202 20.23 37.87 -18.51
C ALA A 202 18.95 37.27 -17.89
N PRO A 203 19.09 36.39 -16.89
CA PRO A 203 18.04 35.47 -16.45
C PRO A 203 16.82 36.15 -15.84
N SER A 204 16.93 37.41 -15.38
CA SER A 204 15.79 38.19 -14.90
C SER A 204 15.10 39.00 -16.00
N ARG A 205 15.84 39.41 -17.04
CA ARG A 205 15.34 40.27 -18.14
C ARG A 205 14.75 39.47 -19.30
N LEU A 206 15.24 38.25 -19.50
CA LEU A 206 14.82 37.33 -20.57
C LEU A 206 13.81 36.28 -20.09
N ARG A 207 13.21 36.48 -18.91
CA ARG A 207 12.19 35.60 -18.38
C ARG A 207 10.99 35.50 -19.34
N PRO A 208 10.73 34.34 -19.96
CA PRO A 208 9.66 34.22 -20.94
C PRO A 208 8.28 34.42 -20.31
N ASP A 209 8.13 34.13 -19.02
CA ASP A 209 6.87 34.24 -18.27
C ASP A 209 6.52 35.68 -17.85
N ARG A 210 7.48 36.60 -17.91
CA ARG A 210 7.26 38.03 -17.63
C ARG A 210 7.44 38.91 -18.86
N TRP A 211 8.34 38.51 -19.75
CA TRP A 211 8.79 39.32 -20.89
C TRP A 211 8.84 38.47 -22.17
N PRO A 212 7.71 37.91 -22.63
CA PRO A 212 7.67 36.95 -23.74
C PRO A 212 8.30 37.51 -25.02
N ALA A 213 7.99 38.75 -25.41
CA ALA A 213 8.57 39.38 -26.60
C ALA A 213 10.11 39.54 -26.52
N ARG A 214 10.67 39.81 -25.33
CA ARG A 214 12.13 39.90 -25.14
C ARG A 214 12.78 38.53 -25.23
N ALA A 215 12.15 37.52 -24.64
CA ALA A 215 12.60 36.14 -24.69
C ALA A 215 12.58 35.60 -26.12
N GLU A 216 11.51 35.88 -26.86
CA GLU A 216 11.36 35.54 -28.28
C GLU A 216 12.44 36.19 -29.15
N ALA A 217 12.66 37.50 -29.00
CA ALA A 217 13.72 38.19 -29.74
C ALA A 217 15.11 37.60 -29.43
N ALA A 218 15.38 37.25 -28.18
CA ALA A 218 16.64 36.61 -27.78
C ALA A 218 16.79 35.19 -28.37
N ARG A 219 15.72 34.38 -28.33
CA ARG A 219 15.67 33.06 -28.99
C ARG A 219 15.94 33.18 -30.48
N ASN A 220 15.24 34.08 -31.17
CA ASN A 220 15.37 34.26 -32.62
C ASN A 220 16.80 34.67 -33.01
N LYS A 221 17.47 35.47 -32.17
CA LYS A 221 18.89 35.80 -32.35
C LYS A 221 19.82 34.58 -32.28
N VAL A 222 19.53 33.60 -31.41
CA VAL A 222 20.29 32.34 -31.36
C VAL A 222 20.03 31.52 -32.61
N LEU A 223 18.75 31.38 -33.00
CA LEU A 223 18.33 30.66 -34.19
C LEU A 223 19.04 31.17 -35.46
N ASP A 224 19.06 32.49 -35.67
CA ASP A 224 19.77 33.11 -36.80
C ASP A 224 21.26 32.81 -36.80
N ARG A 225 21.86 32.82 -35.61
CA ARG A 225 23.28 32.52 -35.45
C ARG A 225 23.60 31.06 -35.75
N MET A 226 22.71 30.13 -35.40
CA MET A 226 22.88 28.72 -35.74
C MET A 226 22.77 28.48 -37.24
N ALA A 227 21.84 29.17 -37.93
CA ALA A 227 21.74 29.14 -39.39
C ALA A 227 22.98 29.75 -40.07
N ALA A 228 23.40 30.95 -39.64
CA ALA A 228 24.55 31.65 -40.23
C ALA A 228 25.88 30.90 -40.06
N GLN A 229 25.99 30.09 -39.00
CA GLN A 229 27.17 29.25 -38.76
C GLN A 229 27.08 27.87 -39.44
N GLY A 230 25.96 27.56 -40.12
CA GLY A 230 25.73 26.25 -40.74
C GLY A 230 25.56 25.11 -39.73
N VAL A 231 25.24 25.41 -38.47
CA VAL A 231 25.04 24.39 -37.41
C VAL A 231 23.67 23.73 -37.59
N TRP A 232 22.64 24.53 -37.87
CA TRP A 232 21.28 24.04 -38.13
C TRP A 232 20.83 24.39 -39.54
N PRO A 233 20.03 23.53 -40.20
CA PRO A 233 19.45 23.82 -41.51
C PRO A 233 18.60 25.09 -41.49
N ALA A 234 18.71 25.91 -42.54
CA ALA A 234 17.97 27.17 -42.66
C ALA A 234 16.45 26.95 -42.61
N GLU A 235 15.95 25.86 -43.19
CA GLU A 235 14.54 25.49 -43.17
C GLU A 235 14.03 25.25 -41.75
N THR A 236 14.73 24.40 -40.98
CA THR A 236 14.40 24.12 -39.58
C THR A 236 14.41 25.38 -38.72
N VAL A 237 15.35 26.30 -38.98
CA VAL A 237 15.41 27.60 -38.28
C VAL A 237 14.22 28.49 -38.63
N ARG A 238 13.76 28.49 -39.89
CA ARG A 238 12.55 29.21 -40.30
C ARG A 238 11.31 28.66 -39.60
N GLU A 239 11.11 27.35 -39.63
CA GLU A 239 9.99 26.69 -38.93
C GLU A 239 10.03 26.96 -37.40
N SER A 240 11.20 26.85 -36.78
CA SER A 240 11.37 27.07 -35.33
C SER A 240 11.13 28.53 -34.90
N ARG A 241 11.25 29.49 -35.82
CA ARG A 241 10.93 30.90 -35.55
C ARG A 241 9.42 31.14 -35.49
N GLU A 242 8.65 30.35 -36.23
CA GLU A 242 7.18 30.41 -36.25
C GLU A 242 6.57 29.76 -34.99
N GLU A 243 7.30 28.88 -34.29
CA GLU A 243 6.89 28.36 -32.99
C GLU A 243 6.72 29.51 -31.97
N PRO A 244 5.53 29.74 -31.40
CA PRO A 244 5.36 30.74 -30.35
C PRO A 244 6.08 30.32 -29.07
N VAL A 245 6.48 31.29 -28.22
CA VAL A 245 7.00 30.99 -26.88
C VAL A 245 5.83 30.57 -25.99
N TRP A 246 5.44 29.30 -26.09
CA TRP A 246 4.39 28.70 -25.26
C TRP A 246 4.98 28.19 -23.96
N LEU A 247 4.44 28.66 -22.84
CA LEU A 247 4.82 28.21 -21.51
C LEU A 247 3.75 27.29 -20.95
N ALA A 248 4.20 26.22 -20.30
CA ALA A 248 3.32 25.39 -19.52
C ALA A 248 2.70 26.23 -18.39
N PRO A 249 1.45 25.93 -17.97
CA PRO A 249 0.89 26.49 -16.75
C PRO A 249 1.88 26.26 -15.61
N ARG A 250 2.05 27.25 -14.71
CA ARG A 250 2.87 27.11 -13.50
C ARG A 250 2.22 26.13 -12.52
N GLN A 251 2.18 24.86 -12.89
CA GLN A 251 1.92 23.78 -11.96
C GLN A 251 3.27 23.41 -11.36
N MET A 252 3.52 23.86 -10.14
CA MET A 252 4.65 23.33 -9.38
C MET A 252 4.41 21.83 -9.19
N PRO A 253 5.40 20.95 -9.43
CA PRO A 253 5.22 19.53 -9.17
C PRO A 253 4.96 19.36 -7.68
N GLN A 254 3.72 19.00 -7.37
CA GLN A 254 3.19 18.81 -6.03
C GLN A 254 2.50 17.45 -5.93
N LEU A 255 3.18 16.39 -6.39
CA LEU A 255 2.69 15.03 -6.32
C LEU A 255 3.47 14.26 -5.24
N ALA A 256 2.75 13.37 -4.56
CA ALA A 256 3.24 12.46 -3.54
C ALA A 256 4.11 13.15 -2.45
N PRO A 257 3.69 14.28 -1.85
CA PRO A 257 4.52 15.05 -0.89
C PRO A 257 5.03 14.21 0.29
N LEU A 258 4.16 13.43 0.89
CA LEU A 258 4.48 12.61 2.07
C LEU A 258 5.44 11.47 1.71
N PHE A 259 5.21 10.82 0.57
CA PHE A 259 6.12 9.83 0.00
C PHE A 259 7.49 10.42 -0.32
N ALA A 260 7.54 11.58 -0.97
CA ALA A 260 8.78 12.26 -1.31
C ALA A 260 9.59 12.63 -0.06
N ARG A 261 8.92 13.12 0.99
CA ARG A 261 9.54 13.39 2.29
C ARG A 261 10.09 12.11 2.93
N MET A 262 9.36 11.00 2.86
CA MET A 262 9.87 9.70 3.31
C MET A 262 11.13 9.29 2.52
N MET A 263 11.14 9.47 1.19
CA MET A 263 12.27 9.09 0.35
C MET A 263 13.55 9.89 0.65
N LEU A 264 13.44 11.15 1.09
CA LEU A 264 14.60 11.91 1.56
C LEU A 264 15.35 11.25 2.71
N SER A 265 14.63 10.55 3.60
CA SER A 265 15.25 9.83 4.72
C SER A 265 15.90 8.50 4.30
N LYS A 266 15.60 8.01 3.10
CA LYS A 266 16.04 6.70 2.59
C LYS A 266 17.20 6.78 1.59
N SER A 267 17.42 7.93 0.97
CA SER A 267 18.47 8.13 -0.03
C SER A 267 19.27 9.38 0.30
N GLN A 268 20.54 9.43 -0.09
CA GLN A 268 21.40 10.62 -0.03
C GLN A 268 21.58 11.29 -1.39
N ASN A 269 21.01 10.73 -2.47
CA ASN A 269 21.18 11.27 -3.81
C ASN A 269 20.39 12.57 -4.01
N ASP A 270 20.93 13.49 -4.81
CA ASP A 270 20.25 14.74 -5.16
C ASP A 270 19.01 14.49 -6.04
N LYS A 271 19.07 13.49 -6.92
CA LYS A 271 17.95 13.00 -7.73
C LYS A 271 17.55 11.60 -7.25
N ILE A 272 16.35 11.47 -6.70
CA ILE A 272 15.80 10.20 -6.22
C ILE A 272 14.79 9.70 -7.24
N VAL A 273 15.14 8.66 -7.98
CA VAL A 273 14.23 8.01 -8.95
C VAL A 273 13.40 6.97 -8.22
N THR A 274 12.08 7.02 -8.39
CA THR A 274 11.13 6.15 -7.69
C THR A 274 10.36 5.28 -8.68
N THR A 275 9.60 4.31 -8.18
CA THR A 275 8.75 3.44 -9.01
C THR A 275 7.38 4.03 -9.33
N LEU A 276 7.03 5.17 -8.71
CA LEU A 276 5.71 5.79 -8.89
C LEU A 276 5.45 6.14 -10.35
N ASP A 277 4.19 6.04 -10.73
CA ASP A 277 3.69 6.53 -12.01
C ASP A 277 3.08 7.92 -11.81
N ALA A 278 3.64 8.94 -12.45
CA ALA A 278 3.22 10.33 -12.27
C ALA A 278 1.79 10.60 -12.80
N GLY A 279 1.32 9.85 -13.81
CA GLY A 279 -0.02 9.96 -14.34
C GLY A 279 -1.05 9.42 -13.35
N LEU A 280 -0.85 8.18 -12.92
CA LEU A 280 -1.66 7.49 -11.92
C LEU A 280 -1.67 8.27 -10.59
N GLN A 281 -0.50 8.69 -10.10
CA GLN A 281 -0.39 9.44 -8.85
C GLN A 281 -1.27 10.69 -8.86
N ARG A 282 -1.25 11.46 -9.96
CA ARG A 282 -2.09 12.66 -10.10
C ARG A 282 -3.58 12.30 -10.05
N GLN A 283 -3.99 11.25 -10.77
CA GLN A 283 -5.39 10.83 -10.76
C GLN A 283 -5.84 10.33 -9.37
N LEU A 284 -4.96 9.64 -8.63
CA LEU A 284 -5.23 9.22 -7.26
C LEU A 284 -5.38 10.42 -6.31
N GLU A 285 -4.56 11.46 -6.45
CA GLU A 285 -4.68 12.68 -5.63
C GLU A 285 -5.90 13.52 -6.01
N ASP A 286 -6.25 13.59 -7.30
CA ASP A 286 -7.49 14.22 -7.76
C ASP A 286 -8.71 13.49 -7.20
N LEU A 287 -8.68 12.15 -7.20
CA LEU A 287 -9.69 11.31 -6.58
C LEU A 287 -9.79 11.57 -5.07
N ALA A 288 -8.66 11.66 -4.37
CA ALA A 288 -8.63 11.99 -2.95
C ALA A 288 -9.28 13.36 -2.66
N ARG A 289 -8.92 14.38 -3.45
CA ARG A 289 -9.51 15.72 -3.34
C ARG A 289 -11.01 15.72 -3.62
N ALA A 290 -11.48 14.98 -4.62
CA ALA A 290 -12.91 14.83 -4.90
C ALA A 290 -13.68 14.18 -3.75
N TRP A 291 -13.03 13.24 -3.03
CA TRP A 291 -13.61 12.57 -1.86
C TRP A 291 -13.61 13.42 -0.59
N LYS A 292 -12.78 14.46 -0.50
CA LYS A 292 -12.66 15.35 0.67
C LYS A 292 -14.02 15.83 1.20
N GLY A 293 -14.92 16.26 0.30
CA GLY A 293 -16.24 16.78 0.67
C GLY A 293 -17.25 15.70 1.12
N ARG A 294 -17.00 14.43 0.79
CA ARG A 294 -17.86 13.29 1.17
C ARG A 294 -17.43 12.68 2.52
N LEU A 295 -16.21 12.96 2.96
CA LEU A 295 -15.72 12.50 4.24
C LEU A 295 -16.25 13.39 5.38
N PRO A 296 -16.63 12.80 6.54
CA PRO A 296 -16.95 13.54 7.76
C PRO A 296 -15.84 14.53 8.13
N ALA A 297 -16.20 15.53 8.93
CA ALA A 297 -15.25 16.53 9.40
C ALA A 297 -14.04 15.86 10.07
N ARG A 298 -12.83 16.40 9.81
CA ARG A 298 -11.55 15.92 10.37
C ARG A 298 -11.10 14.52 9.93
N SER A 299 -11.90 13.79 9.15
CA SER A 299 -11.46 12.51 8.55
C SER A 299 -10.45 12.72 7.41
N SER A 300 -9.65 11.71 7.13
CA SER A 300 -8.72 11.67 6.01
C SER A 300 -8.85 10.33 5.28
N LEU A 301 -8.04 10.12 4.25
CA LEU A 301 -7.92 8.86 3.54
C LEU A 301 -6.45 8.62 3.15
N ALA A 302 -6.12 7.35 2.95
CA ALA A 302 -4.86 6.93 2.34
C ALA A 302 -5.11 5.85 1.28
N MET A 303 -4.25 5.85 0.27
CA MET A 303 -4.28 4.90 -0.84
C MET A 303 -2.86 4.47 -1.20
N ILE A 304 -2.65 3.16 -1.39
CA ILE A 304 -1.43 2.60 -1.96
C ILE A 304 -1.79 1.68 -3.12
N VAL A 305 -1.06 1.78 -4.23
CA VAL A 305 -1.18 0.89 -5.39
C VAL A 305 0.15 0.25 -5.67
N VAL A 306 0.17 -1.08 -5.73
CA VAL A 306 1.38 -1.89 -5.93
C VAL A 306 1.16 -2.80 -7.12
N ASP A 307 2.05 -2.79 -8.10
CA ASP A 307 2.08 -3.83 -9.14
C ASP A 307 2.63 -5.11 -8.50
N HIS A 308 1.78 -6.12 -8.32
CA HIS A 308 2.19 -7.31 -7.59
C HIS A 308 3.14 -8.21 -8.39
N THR A 309 3.34 -7.97 -9.69
CA THR A 309 4.21 -8.80 -10.55
C THR A 309 5.69 -8.58 -10.25
N ASP A 310 6.08 -7.36 -9.91
CA ASP A 310 7.44 -6.98 -9.57
C ASP A 310 7.55 -6.23 -8.24
N MET A 311 6.43 -6.02 -7.54
CA MET A 311 6.30 -5.29 -6.27
C MET A 311 6.63 -3.80 -6.32
N SER A 312 6.64 -3.21 -7.52
CA SER A 312 6.81 -1.76 -7.69
C SER A 312 5.60 -1.00 -7.15
N VAL A 313 5.85 0.00 -6.29
CA VAL A 313 4.81 0.92 -5.85
C VAL A 313 4.52 1.90 -6.96
N ARG A 314 3.27 1.92 -7.45
CA ARG A 314 2.83 2.75 -8.58
C ARG A 314 2.08 4.01 -8.14
N GLY A 315 1.45 3.98 -6.97
CA GLY A 315 0.72 5.12 -6.39
C GLY A 315 0.80 5.14 -4.86
N TRP A 316 0.91 6.35 -4.29
CA TRP A 316 1.01 6.58 -2.85
C TRP A 316 0.34 7.90 -2.44
N VAL A 317 -0.81 7.81 -1.78
CA VAL A 317 -1.54 8.96 -1.22
C VAL A 317 -1.61 8.78 0.29
N GLY A 318 -0.85 9.57 1.04
CA GLY A 318 -0.79 9.48 2.51
C GLY A 318 -1.88 10.24 3.25
N SER A 319 -2.57 11.18 2.58
CA SER A 319 -3.58 12.05 3.17
C SER A 319 -4.52 12.58 2.09
N VAL A 320 -5.74 12.98 2.48
CA VAL A 320 -6.71 13.57 1.55
C VAL A 320 -6.25 14.92 0.96
N ASP A 321 -5.59 15.74 1.77
CA ASP A 321 -5.12 17.08 1.41
C ASP A 321 -3.98 17.47 2.34
N LEU A 322 -2.79 17.74 1.77
CA LEU A 322 -1.60 18.11 2.55
C LEU A 322 -1.78 19.46 3.27
N ASN A 323 -2.60 20.36 2.73
CA ASN A 323 -2.73 21.74 3.21
C ASN A 323 -3.86 21.91 4.24
N ASP A 324 -4.51 20.82 4.67
CA ASP A 324 -5.62 20.85 5.62
C ASP A 324 -5.18 20.35 7.01
N ASP A 325 -4.70 21.27 7.84
CA ASP A 325 -4.25 20.98 9.21
C ASP A 325 -5.37 20.40 10.08
N SER A 326 -6.64 20.78 9.82
CA SER A 326 -7.79 20.27 10.59
C SER A 326 -8.02 18.77 10.41
N ARG A 327 -7.49 18.20 9.31
CA ARG A 327 -7.51 16.78 8.96
C ARG A 327 -6.15 16.12 9.14
N PHE A 328 -5.20 16.79 9.78
CA PHE A 328 -3.81 16.34 9.96
C PHE A 328 -3.16 15.95 8.62
N GLY A 329 -3.27 16.81 7.60
CA GLY A 329 -2.75 16.56 6.25
C GLY A 329 -1.26 16.16 6.17
N HIS A 330 -0.47 16.44 7.21
CA HIS A 330 0.94 16.09 7.28
C HIS A 330 1.23 14.67 7.80
N VAL A 331 0.22 13.94 8.28
CA VAL A 331 0.34 12.57 8.79
C VAL A 331 0.16 11.59 7.62
N ASP A 332 1.19 10.80 7.34
CA ASP A 332 1.12 9.77 6.30
C ASP A 332 0.42 8.51 6.81
N MET A 333 -0.86 8.43 6.48
CA MET A 333 -1.74 7.33 6.88
C MET A 333 -1.43 6.01 6.16
N VAL A 334 -0.58 5.99 5.12
CA VAL A 334 -0.06 4.73 4.57
C VAL A 334 0.93 4.07 5.55
N THR A 335 1.71 4.89 6.27
CA THR A 335 2.74 4.43 7.23
C THR A 335 2.32 4.49 8.69
N ALA A 336 1.18 5.11 8.99
CA ALA A 336 0.66 5.21 10.34
C ALA A 336 0.18 3.84 10.86
N ILE A 337 0.44 3.57 12.13
CA ILE A 337 -0.02 2.35 12.80
C ILE A 337 -1.49 2.52 13.16
N ARG A 338 -2.36 1.66 12.61
CA ARG A 338 -3.80 1.64 12.87
C ARG A 338 -4.31 0.23 13.11
N SER A 339 -5.48 0.10 13.73
CA SER A 339 -6.09 -1.21 13.92
C SER A 339 -6.57 -1.73 12.56
N PRO A 340 -6.09 -2.89 12.07
CA PRO A 340 -6.48 -3.43 10.77
C PRO A 340 -7.90 -4.02 10.79
N GLY A 341 -8.49 -4.22 11.97
CA GLY A 341 -9.77 -4.92 12.10
C GLY A 341 -9.73 -6.30 11.41
N SER A 342 -10.75 -6.58 10.60
CA SER A 342 -10.95 -7.89 9.95
C SER A 342 -10.08 -8.17 8.71
N VAL A 343 -9.17 -7.28 8.28
CA VAL A 343 -8.29 -7.58 7.13
C VAL A 343 -7.23 -8.65 7.45
N LEU A 344 -7.11 -9.08 8.70
CA LEU A 344 -6.23 -10.21 9.07
C LEU A 344 -6.85 -11.59 8.80
N LYS A 345 -8.19 -11.68 8.63
CA LYS A 345 -8.91 -12.95 8.49
C LYS A 345 -8.47 -13.82 7.31
N PRO A 346 -8.20 -13.30 6.10
CA PRO A 346 -7.71 -14.12 5.00
C PRO A 346 -6.44 -14.90 5.35
N PHE A 347 -5.54 -14.30 6.12
CA PHE A 347 -4.29 -14.95 6.52
C PHE A 347 -4.53 -16.10 7.50
N VAL A 348 -5.40 -15.95 8.50
CA VAL A 348 -5.63 -17.04 9.47
C VAL A 348 -6.32 -18.23 8.81
N TYR A 349 -7.31 -17.96 7.93
CA TYR A 349 -7.98 -19.02 7.18
C TYR A 349 -7.02 -19.68 6.19
N GLY A 350 -6.19 -18.91 5.48
CA GLY A 350 -5.20 -19.44 4.57
C GLY A 350 -4.16 -20.32 5.26
N LEU A 351 -3.59 -19.85 6.37
CA LEU A 351 -2.59 -20.61 7.13
C LEU A 351 -3.17 -21.86 7.81
N ALA A 352 -4.41 -21.79 8.32
CA ALA A 352 -5.07 -22.96 8.90
C ALA A 352 -5.47 -23.98 7.83
N LEU A 353 -5.87 -23.52 6.64
CA LEU A 353 -6.12 -24.39 5.49
C LEU A 353 -4.82 -25.05 5.00
N ASP A 354 -3.73 -24.28 4.95
CA ASP A 354 -2.40 -24.75 4.53
C ASP A 354 -1.85 -25.85 5.45
N ASP A 355 -2.11 -25.74 6.76
CA ASP A 355 -1.76 -26.75 7.76
C ASP A 355 -2.74 -27.94 7.80
N GLY A 356 -3.78 -27.94 6.97
CA GLY A 356 -4.80 -29.00 6.95
C GLY A 356 -5.72 -29.02 8.17
N LEU A 357 -5.87 -27.91 8.91
CA LEU A 357 -6.79 -27.81 10.04
C LEU A 357 -8.25 -27.63 9.58
N ILE A 358 -8.44 -26.96 8.45
CA ILE A 358 -9.75 -26.65 7.86
C ILE A 358 -9.66 -26.68 6.33
N HIS A 359 -10.81 -26.69 5.68
CA HIS A 359 -10.98 -26.50 4.24
C HIS A 359 -12.17 -25.52 4.01
N PRO A 360 -12.43 -25.04 2.78
CA PRO A 360 -13.44 -24.00 2.54
C PRO A 360 -14.87 -24.36 2.99
N ALA A 361 -15.24 -25.63 2.89
CA ALA A 361 -16.52 -26.14 3.40
C ALA A 361 -16.49 -26.66 4.85
N SER A 362 -15.43 -26.44 5.63
CA SER A 362 -15.41 -26.89 7.04
C SER A 362 -16.54 -26.22 7.82
N LEU A 363 -17.23 -27.00 8.66
CA LEU A 363 -18.27 -26.49 9.55
C LEU A 363 -17.63 -25.68 10.67
N LEU A 364 -17.90 -24.37 10.68
CA LEU A 364 -17.52 -23.45 11.75
C LEU A 364 -18.78 -22.96 12.49
N GLN A 365 -18.57 -22.42 13.68
CA GLN A 365 -19.63 -22.11 14.62
C GLN A 365 -19.72 -20.59 14.86
N ASP A 366 -20.79 -19.98 14.37
CA ASP A 366 -21.11 -18.58 14.64
C ASP A 366 -22.18 -18.48 15.74
N VAL A 367 -21.74 -18.77 16.96
CA VAL A 367 -22.54 -18.92 18.19
C VAL A 367 -21.89 -18.14 19.33
N PRO A 368 -22.60 -17.88 20.46
CA PRO A 368 -21.98 -17.24 21.61
C PRO A 368 -20.75 -18.02 22.10
N ARG A 369 -19.66 -17.29 22.34
CA ARG A 369 -18.42 -17.86 22.87
C ARG A 369 -17.98 -17.13 24.13
N ARG A 370 -17.36 -17.88 25.04
CA ARG A 370 -16.70 -17.34 26.21
C ARG A 370 -15.37 -18.07 26.41
N THR A 371 -14.27 -17.34 26.28
CA THR A 371 -12.94 -17.81 26.63
C THR A 371 -12.41 -16.88 27.71
N GLY A 372 -12.47 -17.31 28.98
CA GLY A 372 -12.20 -16.44 30.14
C GLY A 372 -13.16 -15.24 30.21
N ASP A 373 -12.59 -14.03 30.20
CA ASP A 373 -13.35 -12.76 30.19
C ASP A 373 -13.58 -12.20 28.78
N TYR A 374 -12.99 -12.81 27.75
CA TYR A 374 -13.15 -12.37 26.37
C TYR A 374 -14.49 -12.82 25.80
N ARG A 375 -15.31 -11.84 25.38
CA ARG A 375 -16.66 -12.03 24.84
C ARG A 375 -16.78 -11.37 23.46
N PRO A 376 -16.28 -12.01 22.39
CA PRO A 376 -16.41 -11.46 21.05
C PRO A 376 -17.86 -11.52 20.57
N GLY A 377 -18.33 -10.43 19.97
CA GLY A 377 -19.60 -10.36 19.22
C GLY A 377 -19.36 -10.20 17.72
N ASN A 378 -20.40 -10.42 16.92
CA ASN A 378 -20.41 -10.02 15.52
C ASN A 378 -20.64 -8.50 15.39
N PHE A 379 -20.24 -7.93 14.25
CA PHE A 379 -20.23 -6.48 14.08
C PHE A 379 -21.62 -5.87 13.80
N ASP A 380 -22.46 -6.51 12.97
CA ASP A 380 -23.75 -5.96 12.52
C ASP A 380 -24.93 -6.94 12.67
N SER A 381 -24.77 -8.04 13.41
CA SER A 381 -25.78 -9.11 13.44
C SER A 381 -25.67 -9.97 14.69
N GLY A 382 -26.77 -10.67 14.98
CA GLY A 382 -26.76 -11.78 15.93
C GLY A 382 -25.92 -12.96 15.42
N PHE A 383 -26.19 -14.11 15.99
CA PHE A 383 -25.51 -15.37 15.70
C PHE A 383 -26.22 -16.13 14.59
N HIS A 384 -25.45 -16.73 13.69
CA HIS A 384 -25.98 -17.46 12.51
C HIS A 384 -25.91 -18.98 12.64
N GLY A 385 -25.30 -19.51 13.71
CA GLY A 385 -25.17 -20.95 13.91
C GLY A 385 -24.17 -21.58 12.92
N PRO A 386 -24.53 -22.61 12.14
CA PRO A 386 -23.60 -23.36 11.31
C PRO A 386 -23.22 -22.60 10.03
N VAL A 387 -21.94 -22.32 9.83
CA VAL A 387 -21.42 -21.61 8.65
C VAL A 387 -20.20 -22.33 8.07
N SER A 388 -19.97 -22.22 6.75
CA SER A 388 -18.73 -22.74 6.15
C SER A 388 -17.60 -21.74 6.35
N MET A 389 -16.35 -22.20 6.29
CA MET A 389 -15.19 -21.30 6.30
C MET A 389 -15.27 -20.25 5.19
N SER A 390 -15.66 -20.65 3.97
CA SER A 390 -15.82 -19.74 2.84
C SER A 390 -16.89 -18.67 3.09
N ASP A 391 -18.06 -19.05 3.60
CA ASP A 391 -19.15 -18.12 3.94
C ASP A 391 -18.72 -17.17 5.06
N ALA A 392 -18.06 -17.71 6.10
CA ALA A 392 -17.55 -16.92 7.21
C ALA A 392 -16.51 -15.88 6.78
N LEU A 393 -15.67 -16.19 5.78
CA LEU A 393 -14.70 -15.25 5.22
C LEU A 393 -15.38 -14.17 4.37
N VAL A 394 -16.28 -14.55 3.45
CA VAL A 394 -17.03 -13.61 2.58
C VAL A 394 -17.86 -12.64 3.42
N ARG A 395 -18.61 -13.16 4.40
CA ARG A 395 -19.44 -12.36 5.31
C ARG A 395 -18.64 -11.72 6.45
N SER A 396 -17.35 -12.04 6.55
CA SER A 396 -16.44 -11.48 7.55
C SER A 396 -16.90 -11.69 9.00
N LEU A 397 -17.47 -12.86 9.32
CA LEU A 397 -17.96 -13.19 10.67
C LEU A 397 -16.82 -13.24 11.68
N ASN A 398 -17.06 -12.80 12.92
CA ASN A 398 -16.03 -12.68 13.95
C ASN A 398 -15.79 -14.01 14.68
N LEU A 399 -16.85 -14.68 15.09
CA LEU A 399 -16.77 -15.86 15.96
C LEU A 399 -16.05 -17.05 15.26
N PRO A 400 -16.35 -17.38 13.98
CA PRO A 400 -15.60 -18.42 13.25
C PRO A 400 -14.10 -18.09 13.11
N ALA A 401 -13.74 -16.82 12.91
CA ALA A 401 -12.34 -16.42 12.79
C ALA A 401 -11.59 -16.56 14.12
N VAL A 402 -12.25 -16.27 15.24
CA VAL A 402 -11.71 -16.51 16.58
C VAL A 402 -11.53 -18.01 16.84
N GLN A 403 -12.51 -18.84 16.48
CA GLN A 403 -12.41 -20.30 16.56
C GLN A 403 -11.19 -20.82 15.80
N VAL A 404 -10.97 -20.37 14.57
CA VAL A 404 -9.81 -20.81 13.78
C VAL A 404 -8.49 -20.29 14.37
N LEU A 405 -8.44 -19.04 14.84
CA LEU A 405 -7.22 -18.51 15.47
C LEU A 405 -6.86 -19.25 16.77
N GLU A 406 -7.86 -19.66 17.54
CA GLU A 406 -7.66 -20.44 18.76
C GLU A 406 -7.03 -21.81 18.46
N ALA A 407 -7.57 -22.52 17.46
CA ALA A 407 -7.00 -23.80 17.01
C ALA A 407 -5.60 -23.64 16.40
N TYR A 408 -5.36 -22.56 15.63
CA TYR A 408 -4.07 -22.31 14.98
C TYR A 408 -2.98 -21.78 15.94
N GLY A 409 -3.39 -21.01 16.94
CA GLY A 409 -2.53 -20.37 17.93
C GLY A 409 -2.15 -18.92 17.59
N PRO A 410 -2.50 -17.91 18.43
CA PRO A 410 -2.26 -16.50 18.14
C PRO A 410 -0.77 -16.12 18.08
N LYS A 411 0.08 -16.75 18.90
CA LYS A 411 1.54 -16.52 18.88
C LYS A 411 2.18 -17.01 17.58
N ARG A 412 1.76 -18.19 17.11
CA ARG A 412 2.21 -18.78 15.84
C ARG A 412 1.78 -17.92 14.66
N PHE A 413 0.53 -17.47 14.65
CA PHE A 413 0.00 -16.56 13.65
C PHE A 413 0.79 -15.25 13.54
N ALA A 414 0.99 -14.56 14.66
CA ALA A 414 1.77 -13.32 14.68
C ALA A 414 3.22 -13.52 14.22
N ALA A 415 3.85 -14.66 14.59
CA ALA A 415 5.21 -14.99 14.16
C ALA A 415 5.30 -15.23 12.64
N LYS A 416 4.32 -15.92 12.04
CA LYS A 416 4.23 -16.15 10.58
C LYS A 416 4.09 -14.84 9.80
N LEU A 417 3.23 -13.93 10.27
CA LEU A 417 3.06 -12.61 9.64
C LEU A 417 4.33 -11.75 9.76
N ARG A 418 4.95 -11.72 10.94
CA ARG A 418 6.22 -11.00 11.16
C ARG A 418 7.33 -11.54 10.24
N ASN A 419 7.39 -12.85 10.03
CA ASN A 419 8.41 -13.47 9.17
C ASN A 419 8.36 -12.93 7.73
N VAL A 420 7.17 -12.59 7.23
CA VAL A 420 7.00 -12.08 5.86
C VAL A 420 6.99 -10.55 5.75
N GLY A 421 7.30 -9.84 6.84
CA GLY A 421 7.37 -8.38 6.84
C GLY A 421 6.08 -7.67 7.24
N LEU A 422 5.12 -8.37 7.87
CA LEU A 422 3.94 -7.77 8.51
C LEU A 422 4.05 -7.93 10.04
N PRO A 423 4.86 -7.10 10.73
CA PRO A 423 4.86 -7.07 12.18
C PRO A 423 3.53 -6.50 12.69
N LEU A 424 2.93 -7.17 13.68
CA LEU A 424 1.77 -6.65 14.39
C LEU A 424 2.21 -5.89 15.64
N TYR A 425 1.83 -4.62 15.73
CA TYR A 425 2.24 -3.71 16.79
C TYR A 425 1.30 -3.87 17.99
N LEU A 426 1.83 -4.38 19.10
CA LEU A 426 1.08 -4.58 20.33
C LEU A 426 1.46 -3.52 21.38
N PRO A 427 0.58 -3.21 22.34
CA PRO A 427 0.94 -2.41 23.51
C PRO A 427 2.15 -2.99 24.24
N ALA A 428 2.91 -2.14 24.93
CA ALA A 428 4.08 -2.57 25.70
C ALA A 428 3.70 -3.65 26.72
N GLY A 429 4.46 -4.75 26.76
CA GLY A 429 4.20 -5.89 27.64
C GLY A 429 3.08 -6.84 27.21
N ALA A 430 2.34 -6.53 26.15
CA ALA A 430 1.28 -7.40 25.65
C ALA A 430 1.83 -8.54 24.77
N ALA A 431 1.20 -9.71 24.87
CA ALA A 431 1.47 -10.86 24.01
C ALA A 431 0.33 -11.09 23.00
N PRO A 432 0.61 -11.68 21.82
CA PRO A 432 -0.44 -12.07 20.87
C PRO A 432 -1.50 -12.97 21.52
N ASN A 433 -2.77 -12.59 21.39
CA ASN A 433 -3.94 -13.29 21.92
C ASN A 433 -5.08 -13.34 20.88
N LEU A 434 -6.25 -13.87 21.26
CA LEU A 434 -7.37 -14.04 20.33
C LEU A 434 -7.95 -12.73 19.78
N SER A 435 -7.83 -11.61 20.49
CA SER A 435 -8.36 -10.32 20.01
C SER A 435 -7.65 -9.81 18.76
N LEU A 436 -6.45 -10.33 18.47
CA LEU A 436 -5.63 -9.93 17.33
C LEU A 436 -6.39 -10.10 16.01
N ILE A 437 -7.16 -11.18 15.83
CA ILE A 437 -7.89 -11.44 14.58
C ILE A 437 -9.03 -10.44 14.32
N LEU A 438 -9.46 -9.73 15.35
CA LEU A 438 -10.48 -8.69 15.29
C LEU A 438 -9.90 -7.26 15.38
N GLY A 439 -8.57 -7.12 15.24
CA GLY A 439 -7.90 -5.82 15.26
C GLY A 439 -7.37 -5.37 16.62
N GLY A 440 -7.18 -6.28 17.59
CA GLY A 440 -6.51 -6.01 18.87
C GLY A 440 -4.99 -5.75 18.77
N ALA A 441 -4.49 -5.45 17.57
CA ALA A 441 -3.11 -5.07 17.28
C ALA A 441 -3.10 -3.94 16.23
N GLY A 442 -2.01 -3.19 16.14
CA GLY A 442 -1.76 -2.22 15.08
C GLY A 442 -1.05 -2.84 13.87
N ALA A 443 -1.28 -2.27 12.69
CA ALA A 443 -0.58 -2.58 11.45
C ALA A 443 -0.47 -1.33 10.56
N ARG A 444 0.45 -1.33 9.60
CA ARG A 444 0.56 -0.28 8.58
C ARG A 444 -0.04 -0.72 7.25
N LEU A 445 -0.49 0.25 6.44
CA LEU A 445 -1.15 -0.04 5.17
C LEU A 445 -0.19 -0.54 4.10
N ASP A 446 1.03 0.00 4.05
CA ASP A 446 2.08 -0.48 3.16
C ASP A 446 2.50 -1.93 3.48
N GLU A 447 2.71 -2.25 4.76
CA GLU A 447 3.03 -3.61 5.22
C GLU A 447 1.89 -4.60 4.93
N MET A 448 0.63 -4.16 5.13
CA MET A 448 -0.55 -4.97 4.82
C MET A 448 -0.65 -5.25 3.31
N ALA A 449 -0.51 -4.23 2.47
CA ALA A 449 -0.50 -4.38 1.01
C ALA A 449 0.63 -5.32 0.56
N ALA A 450 1.83 -5.19 1.13
CA ALA A 450 2.94 -6.10 0.87
C ALA A 450 2.61 -7.55 1.25
N ALA A 451 2.02 -7.81 2.41
CA ALA A 451 1.64 -9.16 2.82
C ALA A 451 0.54 -9.78 1.96
N TYR A 452 -0.43 -8.98 1.51
CA TYR A 452 -1.49 -9.43 0.61
C TYR A 452 -0.97 -9.91 -0.76
N SER A 453 0.27 -9.55 -1.14
CA SER A 453 0.91 -10.12 -2.34
C SER A 453 1.01 -11.64 -2.31
N ALA A 454 1.01 -12.28 -1.13
CA ALA A 454 1.00 -13.73 -1.00
C ALA A 454 -0.18 -14.38 -1.75
N PHE A 455 -1.34 -13.73 -1.80
CA PHE A 455 -2.51 -14.26 -2.50
C PHE A 455 -2.39 -14.20 -4.02
N ALA A 456 -1.58 -13.29 -4.57
CA ALA A 456 -1.34 -13.16 -6.01
C ALA A 456 -0.01 -13.77 -6.49
N ARG A 457 0.92 -14.04 -5.56
CA ARG A 457 2.27 -14.53 -5.84
C ARG A 457 2.49 -15.95 -5.30
N HIS A 458 1.51 -16.82 -5.51
CA HIS A 458 1.61 -18.25 -5.19
C HIS A 458 2.04 -18.52 -3.74
N GLY A 459 1.49 -17.77 -2.78
CA GLY A 459 1.74 -17.94 -1.35
C GLY A 459 2.99 -17.23 -0.83
N LYS A 460 3.71 -16.48 -1.66
CA LYS A 460 4.89 -15.69 -1.26
C LYS A 460 4.54 -14.22 -1.06
N ALA A 461 4.77 -13.69 0.13
CA ALA A 461 4.72 -12.25 0.35
C ALA A 461 6.06 -11.62 -0.01
N ALA A 462 6.05 -10.40 -0.55
CA ALA A 462 7.25 -9.75 -1.03
C ALA A 462 7.35 -8.30 -0.54
N LYS A 463 8.59 -7.82 -0.37
CA LYS A 463 8.86 -6.43 0.05
C LYS A 463 8.52 -5.46 -1.09
N LEU A 464 7.95 -4.31 -0.74
CA LEU A 464 7.71 -3.22 -1.69
C LEU A 464 9.02 -2.68 -2.26
N ARG A 465 9.04 -2.43 -3.57
CA ARG A 465 10.09 -1.68 -4.26
C ARG A 465 9.62 -0.24 -4.45
N LEU A 466 10.36 0.69 -3.88
CA LEU A 466 10.11 2.14 -3.94
C LEU A 466 11.00 2.82 -4.98
N GLN A 467 12.16 2.22 -5.27
CA GLN A 467 13.11 2.63 -6.30
C GLN A 467 13.34 1.51 -7.32
N PRO A 468 13.71 1.82 -8.57
CA PRO A 468 13.92 0.81 -9.61
C PRO A 468 14.97 -0.25 -9.26
N ASP A 469 16.01 0.12 -8.51
CA ASP A 469 17.13 -0.72 -8.09
C ASP A 469 16.85 -1.53 -6.81
N ASP A 470 15.73 -1.29 -6.12
CA ASP A 470 15.34 -2.11 -4.96
C ASP A 470 15.18 -3.58 -5.39
N PRO A 471 15.78 -4.55 -4.68
CA PRO A 471 15.67 -5.96 -5.06
C PRO A 471 14.28 -6.51 -4.73
N LEU A 472 13.77 -7.39 -5.60
CA LEU A 472 12.58 -8.19 -5.30
C LEU A 472 12.94 -9.24 -4.23
N SER A 473 12.50 -9.00 -2.99
CA SER A 473 12.73 -9.90 -1.87
C SER A 473 11.44 -10.57 -1.45
N GLU A 474 11.36 -11.89 -1.63
CA GLU A 474 10.17 -12.69 -1.36
C GLU A 474 10.38 -13.64 -0.19
N ARG A 475 9.30 -13.91 0.56
CA ARG A 475 9.28 -14.89 1.64
C ARG A 475 8.01 -15.74 1.58
N PRO A 476 8.10 -17.07 1.70
CA PRO A 476 6.92 -17.93 1.69
C PRO A 476 6.07 -17.69 2.95
N LEU A 477 4.76 -17.56 2.76
CA LEU A 477 3.76 -17.47 3.83
C LEU A 477 2.94 -18.76 3.94
N MET A 478 2.43 -19.25 2.80
CA MET A 478 1.59 -20.43 2.65
C MET A 478 1.85 -21.11 1.30
N SER A 479 1.27 -22.28 1.04
CA SER A 479 1.37 -22.94 -0.27
C SER A 479 0.66 -22.17 -1.39
N PRO A 480 1.03 -22.41 -2.66
CA PRO A 480 0.32 -21.86 -3.81
C PRO A 480 -1.17 -22.21 -3.83
N GLY A 481 -1.53 -23.43 -3.43
CA GLY A 481 -2.92 -23.90 -3.41
C GLY A 481 -3.76 -23.18 -2.36
N ALA A 482 -3.23 -23.01 -1.14
CA ALA A 482 -3.90 -22.23 -0.10
C ALA A 482 -4.12 -20.77 -0.52
N ALA A 483 -3.08 -20.13 -1.05
CA ALA A 483 -3.17 -18.75 -1.54
C ALA A 483 -4.23 -18.59 -2.65
N TRP A 484 -4.25 -19.53 -3.60
CA TRP A 484 -5.20 -19.53 -4.71
C TRP A 484 -6.65 -19.69 -4.21
N ILE A 485 -6.91 -20.66 -3.32
CA ILE A 485 -8.25 -20.88 -2.75
C ILE A 485 -8.74 -19.63 -2.02
N ILE A 486 -7.92 -19.04 -1.14
CA ILE A 486 -8.31 -17.84 -0.38
C ILE A 486 -8.56 -16.66 -1.31
N ARG A 487 -7.74 -16.47 -2.35
CA ARG A 487 -7.95 -15.40 -3.35
C ARG A 487 -9.30 -15.57 -4.07
N ARG A 488 -9.65 -16.80 -4.48
CA ARG A 488 -10.94 -17.11 -5.13
C ARG A 488 -12.12 -16.86 -4.19
N ILE A 489 -12.02 -17.24 -2.90
CA ILE A 489 -13.06 -16.94 -1.91
C ILE A 489 -13.24 -15.42 -1.75
N MET A 490 -12.16 -14.65 -1.66
CA MET A 490 -12.22 -13.17 -1.59
C MET A 490 -12.75 -12.52 -2.88
N ALA A 491 -12.73 -13.24 -4.00
CA ALA A 491 -13.30 -12.84 -5.28
C ALA A 491 -14.78 -13.25 -5.45
N ASP A 492 -15.40 -13.82 -4.41
CA ASP A 492 -16.75 -14.42 -4.45
C ASP A 492 -16.86 -15.65 -5.39
N GLU A 493 -15.74 -16.32 -5.63
CA GLU A 493 -15.62 -17.53 -6.47
C GLU A 493 -15.30 -18.77 -5.60
N ALA A 494 -15.91 -18.86 -4.41
CA ALA A 494 -15.65 -19.95 -3.46
C ALA A 494 -16.15 -21.33 -3.94
N GLN A 495 -17.18 -21.35 -4.79
CA GLN A 495 -17.78 -22.58 -5.29
C GLN A 495 -16.93 -23.20 -6.40
N PRO A 496 -16.68 -24.52 -6.36
CA PRO A 496 -15.84 -25.16 -7.36
C PRO A 496 -16.52 -25.23 -8.73
N LEU A 497 -15.78 -24.80 -9.76
CA LEU A 497 -16.18 -24.89 -11.17
C LEU A 497 -15.33 -25.91 -11.92
N PRO A 498 -15.85 -26.52 -13.00
CA PRO A 498 -15.02 -27.26 -13.95
C PRO A 498 -13.91 -26.40 -14.57
N ASP A 499 -12.78 -27.01 -14.93
CA ASP A 499 -11.59 -26.28 -15.41
C ASP A 499 -11.85 -25.43 -16.67
N ASN A 500 -12.74 -25.87 -17.56
CA ASN A 500 -13.12 -25.13 -18.76
C ASN A 500 -14.03 -23.92 -18.49
N ALA A 501 -14.67 -23.86 -17.31
CA ALA A 501 -15.53 -22.78 -16.87
C ALA A 501 -14.84 -21.84 -15.87
N LEU A 502 -13.63 -22.16 -15.42
CA LEU A 502 -12.88 -21.40 -14.44
C LEU A 502 -12.22 -20.16 -15.11
N PRO A 503 -12.49 -18.93 -14.64
CA PRO A 503 -11.85 -17.74 -15.19
C PRO A 503 -10.33 -17.77 -14.98
N ARG A 504 -9.56 -17.62 -16.07
CA ARG A 504 -8.08 -17.55 -16.03
C ARG A 504 -7.58 -16.29 -15.33
N ILE A 505 -8.35 -15.21 -15.41
CA ILE A 505 -8.07 -13.94 -14.76
C ILE A 505 -9.02 -13.84 -13.56
N VAL A 506 -8.46 -13.67 -12.37
CA VAL A 506 -9.24 -13.45 -11.16
C VAL A 506 -9.75 -12.00 -11.18
N PRO A 507 -11.04 -11.75 -10.91
CA PRO A 507 -11.55 -10.39 -10.73
C PRO A 507 -10.95 -9.75 -9.47
N LEU A 508 -11.48 -8.59 -9.05
CA LEU A 508 -11.04 -7.96 -7.82
C LEU A 508 -11.39 -8.84 -6.61
N ALA A 509 -10.39 -9.50 -6.03
CA ALA A 509 -10.50 -10.19 -4.75
C ALA A 509 -10.26 -9.17 -3.63
N TRP A 510 -11.14 -9.04 -2.65
CA TRP A 510 -10.97 -7.99 -1.64
C TRP A 510 -11.44 -8.40 -0.25
N LYS A 511 -10.96 -7.65 0.75
CA LYS A 511 -11.36 -7.78 2.15
C LYS A 511 -11.47 -6.42 2.82
N THR A 512 -12.53 -6.22 3.58
CA THR A 512 -12.71 -5.09 4.48
C THR A 512 -12.23 -5.37 5.90
N GLY A 513 -11.84 -4.30 6.58
CA GLY A 513 -11.64 -4.28 8.02
C GLY A 513 -12.26 -3.04 8.62
N THR A 514 -12.99 -3.21 9.71
CA THR A 514 -13.43 -2.11 10.55
C THR A 514 -12.88 -2.37 11.95
N SER A 515 -12.18 -1.39 12.51
CA SER A 515 -11.71 -1.45 13.90
C SER A 515 -12.85 -1.28 14.91
N TYR A 516 -12.60 -1.69 16.15
CA TYR A 516 -13.53 -1.45 17.26
C TYR A 516 -13.85 0.05 17.43
N GLY A 517 -15.13 0.38 17.61
CA GLY A 517 -15.59 1.76 17.80
C GLY A 517 -15.49 2.63 16.55
N TYR A 518 -15.51 2.06 15.33
CA TYR A 518 -15.58 2.79 14.06
C TYR A 518 -14.45 3.84 13.87
N ARG A 519 -13.22 3.53 14.30
CA ARG A 519 -12.07 4.46 14.21
C ARG A 519 -11.37 4.41 12.86
N ASP A 520 -11.15 3.19 12.40
CA ASP A 520 -10.46 2.83 11.16
C ASP A 520 -11.36 1.99 10.27
N ALA A 521 -11.42 2.36 8.99
CA ALA A 521 -12.07 1.63 7.92
C ALA A 521 -11.06 1.31 6.81
N TRP A 522 -10.88 0.02 6.54
CA TRP A 522 -9.90 -0.52 5.62
C TRP A 522 -10.58 -1.27 4.48
N ALA A 523 -10.00 -1.21 3.30
CA ALA A 523 -10.25 -2.14 2.21
C ALA A 523 -8.94 -2.48 1.51
N ILE A 524 -8.60 -3.76 1.45
CA ILE A 524 -7.46 -4.26 0.67
C ILE A 524 -8.01 -5.10 -0.47
N GLY A 525 -7.65 -4.75 -1.69
CA GLY A 525 -8.02 -5.46 -2.91
C GLY A 525 -6.80 -5.98 -3.66
N VAL A 526 -6.97 -7.11 -4.33
CA VAL A 526 -5.99 -7.78 -5.16
C VAL A 526 -6.69 -8.13 -6.47
N ASN A 527 -6.47 -7.34 -7.52
CA ASN A 527 -6.97 -7.66 -8.85
C ASN A 527 -5.92 -8.48 -9.62
N ALA A 528 -6.14 -8.67 -10.93
CA ALA A 528 -5.25 -9.44 -11.78
C ALA A 528 -3.77 -8.99 -11.73
N ARG A 529 -3.48 -7.68 -11.58
CA ARG A 529 -2.11 -7.13 -11.64
C ARG A 529 -1.69 -6.30 -10.42
N TYR A 530 -2.64 -5.69 -9.73
CA TYR A 530 -2.38 -4.72 -8.67
C TYR A 530 -2.93 -5.18 -7.32
N ILE A 531 -2.21 -4.81 -6.27
CA ILE A 531 -2.72 -4.74 -4.90
C ILE A 531 -3.06 -3.29 -4.62
N ILE A 532 -4.23 -3.06 -4.06
CA ILE A 532 -4.77 -1.74 -3.73
C ILE A 532 -5.10 -1.74 -2.25
N GLY A 533 -4.46 -0.86 -1.49
CA GLY A 533 -4.75 -0.65 -0.08
C GLY A 533 -5.44 0.70 0.11
N ILE A 534 -6.59 0.69 0.78
CA ILE A 534 -7.36 1.89 1.13
C ILE A 534 -7.56 1.95 2.64
N TRP A 535 -7.35 3.12 3.22
CA TRP A 535 -7.73 3.46 4.59
C TRP A 535 -8.55 4.75 4.62
N THR A 536 -9.58 4.79 5.46
CA THR A 536 -10.36 5.99 5.79
C THR A 536 -10.59 6.04 7.31
N GLY A 537 -10.62 7.25 7.87
CA GLY A 537 -10.82 7.46 9.30
C GLY A 537 -10.24 8.79 9.76
N ARG A 538 -10.14 9.01 11.07
CA ARG A 538 -9.50 10.22 11.62
C ARG A 538 -8.05 9.93 12.01
N PRO A 539 -7.07 10.73 11.57
CA PRO A 539 -5.67 10.56 11.99
C PRO A 539 -5.42 10.72 13.49
N ASP A 540 -6.34 11.33 14.24
CA ASP A 540 -6.26 11.40 15.70
C ASP A 540 -6.77 10.12 16.41
N GLY A 541 -7.35 9.17 15.67
CA GLY A 541 -7.90 7.93 16.21
C GLY A 541 -9.28 8.07 16.88
N THR A 542 -9.93 9.23 16.74
CA THR A 542 -11.29 9.44 17.28
C THR A 542 -12.31 8.61 16.49
N PRO A 543 -13.29 7.96 17.16
CA PRO A 543 -14.42 7.29 16.52
C PRO A 543 -15.15 8.15 15.50
N VAL A 544 -15.56 7.54 14.38
CA VAL A 544 -16.43 8.15 13.37
C VAL A 544 -17.64 7.24 13.15
N VAL A 545 -18.68 7.46 13.95
CA VAL A 545 -19.94 6.70 13.85
C VAL A 545 -20.48 6.80 12.41
N GLY A 546 -20.80 5.67 11.80
CA GLY A 546 -21.27 5.58 10.41
C GLY A 546 -20.15 5.44 9.37
N GLN A 547 -18.87 5.55 9.73
CA GLN A 547 -17.76 5.14 8.86
C GLN A 547 -17.28 3.72 9.20
N PHE A 548 -17.49 2.80 8.26
CA PHE A 548 -16.96 1.45 8.30
C PHE A 548 -16.47 1.05 6.90
N GLY A 549 -15.70 -0.05 6.82
CA GLY A 549 -14.99 -0.46 5.60
C GLY A 549 -15.88 -0.52 4.35
N PHE A 550 -17.07 -1.11 4.48
CA PHE A 550 -18.01 -1.26 3.35
C PHE A 550 -18.60 0.07 2.87
N ALA A 551 -18.97 0.97 3.77
CA ALA A 551 -19.61 2.24 3.42
C ALA A 551 -18.64 3.29 2.84
N SER A 552 -17.34 3.23 3.21
CA SER A 552 -16.38 4.28 2.88
C SER A 552 -15.17 3.81 2.07
N ALA A 553 -14.52 2.71 2.46
CA ALA A 553 -13.29 2.26 1.82
C ALA A 553 -13.54 1.44 0.52
N VAL A 554 -14.60 0.63 0.48
CA VAL A 554 -14.93 -0.20 -0.70
C VAL A 554 -15.31 0.63 -1.94
N PRO A 555 -16.14 1.69 -1.86
CA PRO A 555 -16.43 2.50 -3.04
C PRO A 555 -15.18 3.17 -3.62
N LEU A 556 -14.24 3.58 -2.75
CA LEU A 556 -12.96 4.15 -3.16
C LEU A 556 -12.05 3.07 -3.79
N LEU A 557 -11.99 1.87 -3.20
CA LEU A 557 -11.30 0.71 -3.77
C LEU A 557 -11.80 0.40 -5.20
N ASN A 558 -13.11 0.38 -5.41
CA ASN A 558 -13.70 0.12 -6.73
C ASN A 558 -13.35 1.21 -7.75
N GLN A 559 -13.37 2.48 -7.35
CA GLN A 559 -12.97 3.60 -8.22
C GLN A 559 -11.50 3.50 -8.63
N VAL A 560 -10.60 3.18 -7.69
CA VAL A 560 -9.17 2.95 -7.99
C VAL A 560 -9.00 1.73 -8.89
N ASN A 561 -9.71 0.63 -8.63
CA ASN A 561 -9.65 -0.56 -9.48
C ASN A 561 -10.08 -0.27 -10.93
N ASN A 562 -11.19 0.45 -11.13
CA ASN A 562 -11.68 0.81 -12.45
C ASN A 562 -10.68 1.70 -13.22
N LEU A 563 -10.04 2.63 -12.51
CA LEU A 563 -9.00 3.48 -13.06
C LEU A 563 -7.79 2.67 -13.55
N LEU A 564 -7.38 1.66 -12.79
CA LEU A 564 -6.24 0.80 -13.13
C LEU A 564 -6.57 -0.12 -14.32
N LEU A 565 -7.76 -0.70 -14.35
CA LEU A 565 -8.19 -1.59 -15.44
C LEU A 565 -8.29 -0.86 -16.78
N ALA A 566 -8.62 0.43 -16.80
CA ALA A 566 -8.68 1.24 -18.03
C ALA A 566 -7.32 1.40 -18.73
N HIS A 567 -6.20 1.20 -18.03
CA HIS A 567 -4.85 1.47 -18.53
C HIS A 567 -3.96 0.21 -18.58
N THR A 568 -4.55 -0.99 -18.44
CA THR A 568 -3.76 -2.22 -18.36
C THR A 568 -3.71 -2.96 -19.70
N GLY A 569 -2.50 -3.36 -20.11
CA GLY A 569 -2.28 -4.28 -21.22
C GLY A 569 -2.65 -5.72 -20.85
N ARG A 570 -1.85 -6.71 -21.28
CA ARG A 570 -2.10 -8.13 -20.96
C ARG A 570 -2.11 -8.35 -19.44
N LEU A 571 -3.22 -8.89 -18.93
CA LEU A 571 -3.41 -9.18 -17.51
C LEU A 571 -2.74 -10.53 -17.13
N PRO A 572 -2.15 -10.64 -15.93
CA PRO A 572 -1.65 -11.92 -15.42
C PRO A 572 -2.78 -12.95 -15.26
N GLU A 573 -2.49 -14.20 -15.63
CA GLU A 573 -3.36 -15.35 -15.38
C GLU A 573 -3.05 -15.98 -14.01
N ASP A 574 -4.03 -16.62 -13.38
CA ASP A 574 -3.90 -17.32 -12.10
C ASP A 574 -4.54 -18.73 -12.18
N PRO A 575 -3.89 -19.66 -12.91
CA PRO A 575 -4.42 -20.99 -13.15
C PRO A 575 -4.54 -21.80 -11.86
N ARG A 576 -5.49 -22.73 -11.81
CA ARG A 576 -5.67 -23.64 -10.66
C ARG A 576 -4.39 -24.48 -10.44
N PRO A 577 -3.78 -24.44 -9.25
CA PRO A 577 -2.65 -25.31 -8.92
C PRO A 577 -3.05 -26.79 -8.92
N GLN A 578 -2.11 -27.68 -9.27
CA GLN A 578 -2.35 -29.13 -9.29
C GLN A 578 -2.72 -29.70 -7.92
N THR A 579 -2.26 -29.05 -6.85
CA THR A 579 -2.59 -29.39 -5.45
C THR A 579 -4.02 -29.07 -5.06
N VAL A 580 -4.79 -28.36 -5.90
CA VAL A 580 -6.16 -27.97 -5.57
C VAL A 580 -7.14 -28.85 -6.33
N SER A 581 -7.88 -29.73 -5.65
CA SER A 581 -8.87 -30.61 -6.27
C SER A 581 -10.32 -30.20 -5.91
N ARG A 582 -11.31 -30.82 -6.54
CA ARG A 582 -12.73 -30.65 -6.19
C ARG A 582 -13.18 -31.82 -5.33
N GLY A 583 -13.95 -31.53 -4.29
CA GLY A 583 -14.52 -32.53 -3.40
C GLY A 583 -15.93 -32.19 -2.93
N VAL A 584 -16.58 -33.16 -2.27
CA VAL A 584 -17.91 -32.99 -1.67
C VAL A 584 -17.84 -33.41 -0.21
N ILE A 585 -18.09 -32.45 0.69
CA ILE A 585 -17.96 -32.65 2.13
C ILE A 585 -19.34 -32.79 2.78
N CYS A 586 -19.45 -33.69 3.75
CA CYS A 586 -20.65 -33.93 4.52
C CYS A 586 -20.57 -33.26 5.89
N TRP A 587 -21.52 -32.37 6.18
CA TRP A 587 -21.79 -31.95 7.56
C TRP A 587 -22.70 -32.95 8.27
N PRO A 588 -22.57 -33.08 9.60
CA PRO A 588 -21.67 -32.33 10.49
C PRO A 588 -20.26 -32.93 10.66
N GLY A 589 -19.92 -34.03 9.98
CA GLY A 589 -18.64 -34.72 10.17
C GLY A 589 -17.40 -34.01 9.59
N GLY A 590 -17.58 -33.19 8.56
CA GLY A 590 -16.49 -32.45 7.89
C GLY A 590 -15.70 -33.26 6.86
N GLN A 591 -16.13 -34.50 6.57
CA GLN A 591 -15.44 -35.41 5.65
C GLN A 591 -16.41 -35.92 4.57
N THR A 592 -15.89 -36.48 3.48
CA THR A 592 -16.72 -37.14 2.46
C THR A 592 -17.36 -38.41 3.05
N LEU A 593 -18.65 -38.64 2.76
CA LEU A 593 -19.35 -39.89 3.07
C LEU A 593 -20.04 -40.46 1.82
N PRO A 594 -20.21 -41.80 1.74
CA PRO A 594 -20.91 -42.46 0.64
C PRO A 594 -22.31 -41.89 0.38
N ALA A 595 -22.77 -41.97 -0.86
CA ALA A 595 -24.15 -41.57 -1.20
C ALA A 595 -25.16 -42.38 -0.36
N GLY A 596 -26.16 -41.71 0.21
CA GLY A 596 -27.15 -42.34 1.08
C GLY A 596 -26.75 -42.53 2.55
N ASP A 597 -25.51 -42.22 2.94
CA ASP A 597 -25.08 -42.31 4.34
C ASP A 597 -25.91 -41.38 5.25
N SER A 598 -26.53 -41.95 6.28
CA SER A 598 -27.44 -41.24 7.19
C SER A 598 -26.75 -40.16 8.04
N ASN A 599 -25.43 -40.21 8.17
CA ASN A 599 -24.62 -39.21 8.87
C ASN A 599 -24.30 -37.98 8.01
N CYS A 600 -24.51 -38.05 6.69
CA CYS A 600 -24.35 -36.91 5.81
C CYS A 600 -25.64 -36.08 5.75
N ARG A 601 -25.70 -35.00 6.53
CA ARG A 601 -26.91 -34.16 6.65
C ARG A 601 -26.96 -33.03 5.63
N ARG A 602 -25.79 -32.49 5.28
CA ARG A 602 -25.64 -31.48 4.23
C ARG A 602 -24.40 -31.79 3.41
N ARG A 603 -24.57 -31.87 2.08
CA ARG A 603 -23.46 -32.03 1.12
C ARG A 603 -23.06 -30.67 0.57
N LEU A 604 -21.76 -30.38 0.61
CA LEU A 604 -21.19 -29.13 0.14
C LEU A 604 -20.07 -29.41 -0.85
N ALA A 605 -20.20 -28.92 -2.08
CA ALA A 605 -19.09 -28.91 -3.02
C ALA A 605 -18.04 -27.89 -2.56
N THR A 606 -16.77 -28.25 -2.66
CA THR A 606 -15.65 -27.40 -2.21
C THR A 606 -14.39 -27.66 -3.03
N TRP A 607 -13.48 -26.69 -3.00
CA TRP A 607 -12.07 -26.94 -3.29
C TRP A 607 -11.41 -27.65 -2.09
N LEU A 608 -10.48 -28.55 -2.36
CA LEU A 608 -9.63 -29.22 -1.37
C LEU A 608 -8.17 -28.96 -1.72
N LEU A 609 -7.35 -28.72 -0.70
CA LEU A 609 -5.90 -28.63 -0.84
C LEU A 609 -5.30 -30.00 -0.52
N ASP A 610 -4.54 -30.57 -1.46
CA ASP A 610 -3.89 -31.87 -1.34
C ASP A 610 -4.86 -32.99 -0.92
N ASP A 611 -6.10 -32.92 -1.44
CA ASP A 611 -7.23 -33.80 -1.07
C ASP A 611 -7.54 -33.86 0.44
N SER A 612 -7.05 -32.89 1.21
CA SER A 612 -7.18 -32.83 2.66
C SER A 612 -8.62 -32.60 3.10
N GLN A 613 -9.09 -33.47 3.99
CA GLN A 613 -10.46 -33.47 4.52
C GLN A 613 -10.42 -33.61 6.05
N PRO A 614 -9.96 -32.56 6.77
CA PRO A 614 -9.97 -32.57 8.22
C PRO A 614 -11.41 -32.70 8.73
N PRO A 615 -11.61 -33.40 9.86
CA PRO A 615 -12.92 -33.45 10.49
C PRO A 615 -13.36 -32.06 10.95
N THR A 616 -14.65 -31.91 11.26
CA THR A 616 -15.18 -30.66 11.81
C THR A 616 -14.37 -30.18 13.01
N LEU A 617 -13.96 -28.90 12.95
CA LEU A 617 -13.23 -28.25 14.03
C LEU A 617 -14.17 -28.02 15.22
N LEU A 618 -13.96 -28.77 16.29
CA LEU A 618 -14.76 -28.67 17.52
C LEU A 618 -14.18 -27.63 18.47
N LEU A 619 -15.02 -27.21 19.42
CA LEU A 619 -14.65 -26.32 20.51
C LEU A 619 -14.59 -27.16 21.80
N PRO A 620 -13.40 -27.55 22.29
CA PRO A 620 -13.31 -28.49 23.42
C PRO A 620 -14.05 -28.02 24.67
N GLU A 621 -14.12 -26.71 24.91
CA GLU A 621 -14.79 -26.13 26.09
C GLU A 621 -16.34 -26.17 26.00
N GLN A 622 -16.91 -26.39 24.81
CA GLN A 622 -18.36 -26.36 24.56
C GLN A 622 -18.91 -27.70 24.05
N GLU A 623 -18.11 -28.76 24.12
CA GLU A 623 -18.47 -30.12 23.73
C GLU A 623 -18.27 -31.11 24.88
N ASP A 624 -19.08 -32.17 24.89
CA ASP A 624 -18.91 -33.29 25.83
C ASP A 624 -17.77 -34.21 25.39
N ILE A 625 -17.42 -35.19 26.23
CA ILE A 625 -16.37 -36.21 25.99
C ILE A 625 -16.52 -36.89 24.62
N ASN A 626 -17.74 -37.09 24.13
CA ASN A 626 -18.03 -37.76 22.86
C ASN A 626 -18.00 -36.81 21.63
N GLY A 627 -17.93 -35.49 21.86
CA GLY A 627 -18.01 -34.47 20.81
C GLY A 627 -19.24 -34.67 19.92
N ILE A 628 -19.02 -34.85 18.62
CA ILE A 628 -20.07 -35.08 17.62
C ILE A 628 -20.31 -36.55 17.28
N ARG A 629 -19.48 -37.48 17.76
CA ARG A 629 -19.57 -38.91 17.44
C ARG A 629 -20.24 -39.63 18.61
N PHE A 630 -21.46 -40.08 18.40
CA PHE A 630 -22.27 -40.77 19.41
C PHE A 630 -22.33 -42.27 19.10
N PRO A 631 -21.46 -43.08 19.74
CA PRO A 631 -21.60 -44.52 19.69
C PRO A 631 -22.84 -44.92 20.50
N VAL A 632 -23.75 -45.66 19.87
CA VAL A 632 -24.94 -46.21 20.52
C VAL A 632 -25.07 -47.68 20.13
N TRP A 633 -25.69 -48.46 20.99
CA TRP A 633 -26.06 -49.84 20.68
C TRP A 633 -27.52 -49.87 20.30
N LEU A 634 -27.86 -50.55 19.21
CA LEU A 634 -29.22 -50.68 18.73
C LEU A 634 -29.67 -52.13 18.79
N ASP A 635 -30.93 -52.36 19.16
CA ASP A 635 -31.59 -53.66 18.98
C ASP A 635 -32.07 -53.85 17.52
N ASP A 636 -32.63 -55.02 17.21
CA ASP A 636 -33.16 -55.33 15.88
C ASP A 636 -34.37 -54.44 15.49
N THR A 637 -34.97 -53.73 16.45
CA THR A 637 -36.05 -52.74 16.21
C THR A 637 -35.52 -51.31 15.99
N GLY A 638 -34.20 -51.12 16.11
CA GLY A 638 -33.53 -49.83 15.95
C GLY A 638 -33.61 -48.92 17.18
N ARG A 639 -34.03 -49.43 18.36
CA ARG A 639 -34.04 -48.67 19.62
C ARG A 639 -32.68 -48.73 20.30
N ARG A 640 -32.31 -47.67 21.02
CA ARG A 640 -31.06 -47.62 21.79
C ARG A 640 -31.13 -48.55 23.00
N VAL A 641 -30.13 -49.40 23.16
CA VAL A 641 -30.00 -50.37 24.25
C VAL A 641 -28.65 -50.23 24.96
N ALA A 642 -28.49 -50.88 26.13
CA ALA A 642 -27.18 -51.05 26.75
C ALA A 642 -26.30 -52.03 25.94
N ALA A 643 -24.98 -51.95 26.15
CA ALA A 643 -24.00 -52.71 25.38
C ALA A 643 -24.07 -54.23 25.62
N ASP A 644 -24.57 -54.63 26.77
CA ASP A 644 -24.74 -56.02 27.24
C ASP A 644 -26.11 -56.62 26.89
N CYS A 645 -26.98 -55.86 26.22
CA CYS A 645 -28.30 -56.36 25.81
C CYS A 645 -28.19 -57.42 24.70
N PRO A 646 -29.08 -58.44 24.68
CA PRO A 646 -29.13 -59.41 23.59
C PRO A 646 -29.31 -58.74 22.22
N GLN A 647 -28.55 -59.18 21.22
CA GLN A 647 -28.60 -58.67 19.83
C GLN A 647 -28.23 -57.18 19.66
N ALA A 648 -27.61 -56.56 20.67
CA ALA A 648 -27.10 -55.20 20.56
C ALA A 648 -26.04 -55.07 19.46
N ARG A 649 -26.26 -54.15 18.51
CA ARG A 649 -25.31 -53.82 17.45
C ARG A 649 -24.80 -52.40 17.61
N ALA A 650 -23.48 -52.22 17.59
CA ALA A 650 -22.88 -50.90 17.66
C ALA A 650 -23.17 -50.11 16.38
N HIS A 651 -23.64 -48.88 16.56
CA HIS A 651 -23.83 -47.91 15.48
C HIS A 651 -23.30 -46.56 15.94
N THR A 652 -22.65 -45.83 15.04
CA THR A 652 -22.14 -44.47 15.34
C THR A 652 -22.96 -43.44 14.59
N PHE A 653 -23.63 -42.57 15.34
CA PHE A 653 -24.28 -41.39 14.79
C PHE A 653 -23.35 -40.19 14.87
N ILE A 654 -23.23 -39.44 13.77
CA ILE A 654 -22.60 -38.13 13.77
C ILE A 654 -23.71 -37.09 13.90
N VAL A 655 -23.69 -36.35 15.00
CA VAL A 655 -24.66 -35.29 15.31
C VAL A 655 -24.01 -33.92 15.19
N TRP A 656 -24.82 -32.87 15.15
CA TRP A 656 -24.29 -31.52 15.11
C TRP A 656 -23.63 -31.12 16.44
N PRO A 657 -22.61 -30.25 16.40
CA PRO A 657 -22.05 -29.60 17.58
C PRO A 657 -23.15 -29.02 18.49
N ARG A 658 -23.01 -29.20 19.80
CA ARG A 658 -24.05 -28.85 20.78
C ARG A 658 -24.47 -27.38 20.73
N PRO A 659 -23.55 -26.40 20.59
CA PRO A 659 -23.93 -25.00 20.52
C PRO A 659 -24.81 -24.66 19.33
N LEU A 660 -24.87 -25.50 18.29
CA LEU A 660 -25.63 -25.24 17.07
C LEU A 660 -27.10 -25.63 17.17
N GLU A 661 -27.50 -26.44 18.16
CA GLU A 661 -28.85 -27.00 18.33
C GLU A 661 -30.00 -25.99 18.09
N PRO A 662 -29.94 -24.74 18.60
CA PRO A 662 -31.02 -23.77 18.38
C PRO A 662 -31.23 -23.35 16.93
N TRP A 663 -30.17 -23.42 16.11
CA TRP A 663 -30.19 -23.03 14.69
C TRP A 663 -30.54 -24.19 13.76
N LEU A 664 -30.72 -25.40 14.29
CA LEU A 664 -31.02 -26.58 13.49
C LEU A 664 -32.52 -26.78 13.31
N PRO A 665 -32.96 -27.28 12.14
CA PRO A 665 -34.32 -27.80 11.98
C PRO A 665 -34.63 -28.85 13.06
N PRO A 666 -35.88 -28.95 13.56
CA PRO A 666 -36.24 -29.90 14.62
C PRO A 666 -35.84 -31.36 14.34
N ALA A 667 -35.89 -31.79 13.07
CA ALA A 667 -35.47 -33.14 12.65
C ALA A 667 -33.95 -33.40 12.72
N GLU A 668 -33.13 -32.33 12.74
CA GLU A 668 -31.67 -32.40 12.82
C GLU A 668 -31.13 -32.27 14.25
N ARG A 669 -31.99 -31.88 15.20
CA ARG A 669 -31.63 -31.78 16.62
C ARG A 669 -31.26 -33.15 17.18
N ARG A 670 -30.31 -33.19 18.12
CA ARG A 670 -29.79 -34.46 18.68
C ARG A 670 -30.88 -35.37 19.24
N SER A 671 -31.92 -34.80 19.86
CA SER A 671 -33.05 -35.57 20.42
C SER A 671 -33.89 -36.30 19.36
N ALA A 672 -33.95 -35.78 18.13
CA ALA A 672 -34.66 -36.40 17.02
C ALA A 672 -33.74 -37.32 16.19
N ARG A 673 -32.44 -37.01 16.15
CA ARG A 673 -31.43 -37.79 15.43
C ARG A 673 -31.09 -39.11 16.11
N LEU A 674 -31.07 -39.14 17.44
CA LEU A 674 -30.78 -40.35 18.20
C LEU A 674 -32.08 -41.17 18.39
N PRO A 675 -32.09 -42.48 18.10
CA PRO A 675 -33.28 -43.31 18.30
C PRO A 675 -33.77 -43.31 19.75
N ALA A 676 -35.05 -43.62 19.97
CA ALA A 676 -35.58 -43.73 21.33
C ALA A 676 -34.85 -44.82 22.13
N ALA A 677 -34.72 -44.63 23.45
CA ALA A 677 -34.22 -45.68 24.34
C ALA A 677 -35.22 -46.84 24.44
N SER A 678 -34.73 -48.06 24.55
CA SER A 678 -35.56 -49.24 24.80
C SER A 678 -36.06 -49.23 26.24
N ASP A 679 -37.36 -49.48 26.43
CA ASP A 679 -37.97 -49.60 27.76
C ASP A 679 -37.54 -50.88 28.48
N HIS A 680 -37.07 -51.89 27.73
CA HIS A 680 -36.74 -53.23 28.25
C HIS A 680 -35.28 -53.37 28.65
N CYS A 681 -34.37 -52.72 27.91
CA CYS A 681 -32.93 -52.78 28.15
C CYS A 681 -32.32 -51.40 27.90
N PRO A 682 -32.67 -50.38 28.71
CA PRO A 682 -32.28 -49.00 28.46
C PRO A 682 -30.76 -48.82 28.55
N PRO A 683 -30.17 -47.91 27.75
CA PRO A 683 -28.77 -47.56 27.89
C PRO A 683 -28.51 -46.95 29.27
N LEU A 684 -27.30 -47.16 29.81
CA LEU A 684 -26.86 -46.52 31.05
C LEU A 684 -27.06 -45.00 30.94
N GLN A 685 -27.86 -44.43 31.85
CA GLN A 685 -28.13 -42.99 31.86
C GLN A 685 -26.83 -42.23 32.16
N GLY A 686 -26.29 -41.56 31.15
CA GLY A 686 -25.33 -40.49 31.35
C GLY A 686 -25.99 -39.33 32.10
N SER A 687 -25.22 -38.60 32.89
CA SER A 687 -25.67 -37.40 33.63
C SER A 687 -25.92 -36.21 32.69
N ASP A 688 -26.76 -36.39 31.67
CA ASP A 688 -27.14 -35.34 30.75
C ASP A 688 -28.03 -34.34 31.50
N ALA A 689 -27.62 -33.08 31.48
CA ALA A 689 -28.47 -32.02 32.02
C ALA A 689 -29.79 -32.00 31.25
N ALA A 690 -30.89 -31.65 31.93
CA ALA A 690 -32.09 -31.24 31.21
C ALA A 690 -31.75 -30.16 30.17
N PRO A 691 -32.32 -30.21 28.96
CA PRO A 691 -32.00 -29.26 27.90
C PRO A 691 -32.31 -27.84 28.36
N LEU A 692 -31.43 -26.89 28.03
CA LEU A 692 -31.68 -25.47 28.30
C LEU A 692 -32.86 -24.99 27.45
N MET A 693 -33.93 -24.56 28.11
CA MET A 693 -35.14 -24.05 27.45
C MET A 693 -35.41 -22.61 27.86
N LEU A 694 -35.75 -21.77 26.89
CA LEU A 694 -36.13 -20.38 27.09
C LEU A 694 -37.65 -20.24 27.08
N SER A 695 -38.19 -19.51 28.05
CA SER A 695 -39.62 -19.24 28.24
C SER A 695 -39.87 -17.73 28.37
N GLY A 696 -41.08 -17.29 28.02
CA GLY A 696 -41.50 -15.88 28.08
C GLY A 696 -41.71 -15.24 26.70
N VAL A 697 -41.07 -15.78 25.65
CA VAL A 697 -41.31 -15.38 24.25
C VAL A 697 -41.16 -16.60 23.34
N ARG A 698 -42.04 -16.72 22.35
CA ARG A 698 -42.01 -17.81 21.35
C ARG A 698 -41.18 -17.41 20.14
N ASP A 699 -40.53 -18.38 19.51
CA ASP A 699 -39.87 -18.16 18.23
C ASP A 699 -40.89 -17.73 17.15
N GLY A 700 -40.55 -16.70 16.39
CA GLY A 700 -41.43 -16.02 15.45
C GLY A 700 -42.53 -15.15 16.07
N ALA A 701 -42.49 -14.89 17.39
CA ALA A 701 -43.50 -14.04 18.02
C ALA A 701 -43.46 -12.61 17.48
N VAL A 702 -44.64 -12.02 17.25
CA VAL A 702 -44.81 -10.60 16.95
C VAL A 702 -45.32 -9.91 18.21
N ILE A 703 -44.48 -9.06 18.78
CA ILE A 703 -44.76 -8.27 19.97
C ILE A 703 -45.25 -6.90 19.50
N ARG A 704 -46.39 -6.45 20.01
CA ARG A 704 -46.97 -5.15 19.66
C ARG A 704 -46.85 -4.18 20.82
N GLN A 705 -46.36 -2.98 20.51
CA GLN A 705 -46.31 -1.87 21.46
C GLN A 705 -47.72 -1.36 21.75
N LEU A 706 -48.06 -1.16 23.03
CA LEU A 706 -49.37 -0.60 23.40
C LEU A 706 -49.42 0.90 23.09
N PRO A 707 -50.56 1.43 22.60
CA PRO A 707 -50.71 2.87 22.36
C PRO A 707 -50.40 3.69 23.62
N GLY A 708 -49.50 4.66 23.51
CA GLY A 708 -49.11 5.56 24.61
C GLY A 708 -47.99 5.05 25.51
N GLN A 709 -47.47 3.83 25.31
CA GLN A 709 -46.22 3.38 25.95
C GLN A 709 -45.03 3.59 25.01
N GLU A 710 -43.91 4.09 25.53
CA GLU A 710 -42.67 4.25 24.75
C GLU A 710 -41.81 2.98 24.69
N ASN A 711 -41.98 2.06 25.65
CA ASN A 711 -41.16 0.86 25.79
C ASN A 711 -42.04 -0.38 26.06
N VAL A 712 -41.62 -1.53 25.54
CA VAL A 712 -42.18 -2.85 25.87
C VAL A 712 -41.24 -3.57 26.82
N THR A 713 -41.75 -4.03 27.96
CA THR A 713 -41.00 -4.87 28.90
C THR A 713 -41.36 -6.34 28.68
N LEU A 714 -40.38 -7.17 28.35
CA LEU A 714 -40.55 -8.58 28.06
C LEU A 714 -39.80 -9.43 29.11
N PRO A 715 -40.50 -10.02 30.10
CA PRO A 715 -39.89 -10.92 31.06
C PRO A 715 -39.65 -12.29 30.40
N VAL A 716 -38.41 -12.76 30.47
CA VAL A 716 -38.00 -14.09 29.97
C VAL A 716 -37.28 -14.85 31.08
N SER A 717 -37.34 -16.18 31.01
CA SER A 717 -36.70 -17.07 31.98
C SER A 717 -36.15 -18.32 31.32
N THR A 718 -35.25 -19.01 31.99
CA THR A 718 -34.75 -20.32 31.55
C THR A 718 -35.14 -21.43 32.51
N THR A 719 -35.35 -22.63 31.94
CA THR A 719 -35.48 -23.90 32.65
C THR A 719 -34.47 -24.89 32.09
N GLY A 720 -34.06 -25.87 32.89
CA GLY A 720 -32.97 -26.80 32.52
C GLY A 720 -31.60 -26.11 32.41
N GLY A 721 -30.66 -26.77 31.75
CA GLY A 721 -29.25 -26.38 31.67
C GLY A 721 -28.47 -26.54 32.98
N LYS A 722 -27.16 -26.27 32.95
CA LYS A 722 -26.24 -26.38 34.11
C LYS A 722 -25.61 -25.03 34.48
N GLY A 723 -25.49 -24.76 35.78
CA GLY A 723 -24.67 -23.65 36.27
C GLY A 723 -25.18 -22.24 35.98
N ARG A 724 -24.28 -21.32 35.62
CA ARG A 724 -24.58 -19.92 35.33
C ARG A 724 -25.18 -19.71 33.92
N ARG A 725 -25.91 -18.61 33.70
CA ARG A 725 -26.40 -18.17 32.38
C ARG A 725 -25.76 -16.88 31.91
N TRP A 726 -25.57 -16.77 30.60
CA TRP A 726 -25.17 -15.56 29.90
C TRP A 726 -26.18 -15.24 28.81
N TRP A 727 -26.69 -14.02 28.84
CA TRP A 727 -27.74 -13.55 27.95
C TRP A 727 -27.18 -12.61 26.90
N PHE A 728 -27.71 -12.72 25.68
CA PHE A 728 -27.33 -11.91 24.53
C PHE A 728 -28.57 -11.43 23.79
N LEU A 729 -28.63 -10.14 23.47
CA LEU A 729 -29.65 -9.56 22.61
C LEU A 729 -28.98 -9.04 21.34
N ASN A 730 -29.35 -9.58 20.18
CA ASN A 730 -28.75 -9.26 18.88
C ASN A 730 -27.22 -9.42 18.86
N GLY A 731 -26.69 -10.38 19.63
CA GLY A 731 -25.25 -10.62 19.76
C GLY A 731 -24.57 -9.84 20.90
N GLU A 732 -25.22 -8.80 21.44
CA GLU A 732 -24.66 -7.99 22.52
C GLU A 732 -24.99 -8.57 23.90
N PRO A 733 -24.03 -8.63 24.84
CA PRO A 733 -24.27 -9.18 26.16
C PRO A 733 -25.20 -8.28 26.97
N VAL A 734 -26.21 -8.88 27.62
CA VAL A 734 -27.15 -8.18 28.49
C VAL A 734 -27.06 -8.71 29.93
N ASN A 735 -27.17 -7.81 30.89
CA ASN A 735 -27.16 -8.16 32.31
C ASN A 735 -28.56 -8.66 32.72
N GLY A 736 -28.64 -9.92 33.15
CA GLY A 736 -29.83 -10.51 33.74
C GLY A 736 -29.50 -11.17 35.08
N GLU A 737 -30.55 -11.49 35.85
CA GLU A 737 -30.43 -12.46 36.92
C GLU A 737 -30.15 -13.84 36.32
N ASN A 738 -29.57 -14.77 37.09
CA ASN A 738 -29.09 -16.04 36.55
C ASN A 738 -30.14 -16.72 35.64
N ASN A 739 -31.36 -16.95 36.14
CA ASN A 739 -32.38 -17.68 35.37
C ASN A 739 -33.47 -16.76 34.78
N ARG A 740 -33.38 -15.44 34.97
CA ARG A 740 -34.42 -14.48 34.59
C ARG A 740 -33.82 -13.21 33.99
N LEU A 741 -34.45 -12.71 32.94
CA LEU A 741 -34.06 -11.45 32.30
C LEU A 741 -35.34 -10.66 31.98
N SER A 742 -35.31 -9.36 32.24
CA SER A 742 -36.37 -8.45 31.81
C SER A 742 -35.82 -7.57 30.69
N LEU A 743 -36.29 -7.79 29.47
CA LEU A 743 -35.85 -7.03 28.29
C LEU A 743 -36.69 -5.75 28.16
N LEU A 744 -36.02 -4.60 28.07
CA LEU A 744 -36.65 -3.33 27.72
C LEU A 744 -36.43 -3.06 26.23
N LEU A 745 -37.50 -3.03 25.44
CA LEU A 745 -37.45 -2.88 23.99
C LEU A 745 -38.17 -1.60 23.56
N ASN A 746 -37.54 -0.80 22.71
CA ASN A 746 -38.04 0.52 22.31
C ASN A 746 -37.90 0.81 20.80
N ILE A 747 -37.24 -0.07 20.05
CA ILE A 747 -36.99 0.09 18.61
C ILE A 747 -37.75 -1.01 17.87
N ALA A 748 -38.67 -0.63 17.00
CA ALA A 748 -39.35 -1.61 16.16
C ALA A 748 -38.36 -2.31 15.23
N GLY A 749 -38.49 -3.62 15.09
CA GLY A 749 -37.58 -4.44 14.31
C GLY A 749 -37.49 -5.88 14.79
N ARG A 750 -36.61 -6.65 14.13
CA ARG A 750 -36.34 -8.05 14.48
C ARG A 750 -35.30 -8.12 15.57
N TYR A 751 -35.53 -9.02 16.52
CA TYR A 751 -34.67 -9.30 17.65
C TYR A 751 -34.32 -10.78 17.69
N GLN A 752 -33.08 -11.07 18.09
CA GLN A 752 -32.61 -12.39 18.45
C GLN A 752 -32.16 -12.37 19.91
N LEU A 753 -32.81 -13.16 20.74
CA LEU A 753 -32.40 -13.38 22.12
C LEU A 753 -31.77 -14.76 22.23
N VAL A 754 -30.57 -14.80 22.80
CA VAL A 754 -29.79 -16.03 23.01
C VAL A 754 -29.36 -16.12 24.46
N VAL A 755 -29.43 -17.33 25.03
CA VAL A 755 -28.90 -17.64 26.35
C VAL A 755 -27.99 -18.84 26.26
N MET A 756 -26.81 -18.73 26.88
CA MET A 756 -25.84 -19.80 26.98
C MET A 756 -25.65 -20.21 28.44
N ASP A 757 -25.51 -21.50 28.72
CA ASP A 757 -25.18 -22.01 30.04
C ASP A 757 -23.71 -22.41 30.22
N GLU A 758 -23.34 -22.79 31.44
CA GLU A 758 -21.96 -23.15 31.81
C GLU A 758 -21.48 -24.45 31.17
N SER A 759 -22.39 -25.30 30.70
CA SER A 759 -22.08 -26.50 29.93
C SER A 759 -22.02 -26.27 28.41
N GLY A 760 -22.12 -25.02 27.95
CA GLY A 760 -22.12 -24.65 26.54
C GLY A 760 -23.44 -24.93 25.81
N GLN A 761 -24.52 -25.28 26.53
CA GLN A 761 -25.84 -25.34 25.91
C GLN A 761 -26.33 -23.94 25.59
N VAL A 762 -27.00 -23.83 24.46
CA VAL A 762 -27.56 -22.58 23.99
C VAL A 762 -29.05 -22.75 23.75
N ALA A 763 -29.84 -21.73 24.08
CA ALA A 763 -31.22 -21.58 23.63
C ALA A 763 -31.35 -20.22 22.95
N ALA A 764 -32.07 -20.18 21.83
CA ALA A 764 -32.26 -18.97 21.04
C ALA A 764 -33.72 -18.83 20.60
N VAL A 765 -34.16 -17.59 20.43
CA VAL A 765 -35.49 -17.22 19.95
C VAL A 765 -35.38 -15.93 19.13
N ASN A 766 -36.00 -15.92 17.97
CA ASN A 766 -36.16 -14.74 17.13
C ASN A 766 -37.60 -14.22 17.27
N PHE A 767 -37.77 -12.91 17.39
CA PHE A 767 -39.09 -12.28 17.50
C PHE A 767 -39.07 -10.89 16.89
N GLU A 768 -40.23 -10.31 16.63
CA GLU A 768 -40.35 -8.99 16.00
C GLU A 768 -41.13 -8.05 16.92
N LEU A 769 -40.64 -6.82 17.09
CA LEU A 769 -41.38 -5.74 17.75
C LEU A 769 -41.99 -4.83 16.68
N ILE A 770 -43.31 -4.69 16.70
CA ILE A 770 -44.07 -3.77 15.84
C ILE A 770 -44.73 -2.67 16.69
N ARG A 771 -44.95 -1.51 16.05
CA ARG A 771 -45.67 -0.39 16.67
C ARG A 771 -47.19 -0.58 16.63
#